data_AF-A0A6I5WHC9-F1
#
_entry.id   AF-A0A6I5WHC9-F1
#
_cell.length_a   1.000
_cell.length_b   1.000
_cell.length_c   1.000
_cell.angle_alpha   90.00
_cell.angle_beta   90.00
_cell.angle_gamma   90.00
#
_symmetry.space_group_name_H-M   'P 1'
#
loop_
_entity.id
_entity.type
_entity.pdbx_description
1 polymer ?
#
loop_
_entity_poly.entity_id
_entity_poly.type
_entity_poly.pdbx_seq_one_letter_code
_entity_poly.pdbx_strand_id
1 'polypeptide(L)'
;MARARRIKTHFDRPVDVIDHVWISMRDGVRLSARVWLPVDASSDPVPAILEYIPYRKGDGTVVRDSQMHPYFAGHGYAAVRVDMRGSGESEGVLLDEYLAQEQDDALEVLGWLAEQPWCTGRVGIIGKSWGGFNGLQIAAHRPAELGAIITVCSTDDRYADDVHYLGGTVLASKMLPWASTMLGFNALPPDPAVAGERWREMWLERLEGSPPFVEAWLTHQRRDDYWKHGSVCEDYSAIECPVYAVGGWADAYSDAIPRLLAGLPGPRKALIGPWGHQYPESGVPGPAIGFLQECLRWWDHWLKGVDTGIMDEPMLRAWMQEPVPPRPAYDVRPGRWVAEPSWPRTDDQRLAYMLDAGALVDHPVAERRLEIDGTQLVGLDAGDWCPAGGAADLPLDQRAEDARSLCFDTKPLADRIEIFGFPEVTLSLASSRPLATVVVRLCDVAPDGSSLLVTRGVLNLSHADGHEHPRALKPGRRYEVTVSMNAIAQAVPAGHRLRLAVSSSYWPWVWPPPEQFALSLFTGGSTRLDLPVRTPRPEDGQLAAFGEPETAAPAPVVSNPQDPAGGRVIVRDLATGTVEILRRSEDDTTVTTTGLAKRRSRLETYAITEGDPLSARVSSETTYHLARDGWRIRIEAHSVMTADPENFRVTNTVNAFESDRRVFESTRDFEVPRDHC
;
A
#
# COMPACT_ATOMS: atom_id res chain seq x y z
N MET A 1 3.09 -23.28 -7.80
CA MET A 1 2.60 -22.59 -9.01
C MET A 1 1.23 -22.01 -8.73
N ALA A 2 1.09 -20.69 -8.76
CA ALA A 2 -0.24 -20.05 -8.76
C ALA A 2 -1.08 -20.63 -9.90
N ARG A 3 -2.36 -20.95 -9.65
CA ARG A 3 -3.25 -21.42 -10.72
C ARG A 3 -3.33 -20.35 -11.80
N ALA A 4 -3.14 -20.76 -13.05
CA ALA A 4 -3.28 -19.87 -14.19
C ALA A 4 -4.73 -19.34 -14.25
N ARG A 5 -4.87 -18.02 -14.38
CA ARG A 5 -6.15 -17.35 -14.58
C ARG A 5 -6.84 -17.92 -15.83
N ARG A 6 -8.14 -18.20 -15.74
CA ARG A 6 -8.93 -18.60 -16.90
C ARG A 6 -9.12 -17.37 -17.80
N ILE A 7 -8.68 -17.48 -19.05
CA ILE A 7 -8.88 -16.42 -20.03
C ILE A 7 -10.24 -16.61 -20.71
N LYS A 8 -11.14 -15.64 -20.56
CA LYS A 8 -12.41 -15.56 -21.28
C LYS A 8 -12.17 -14.84 -22.60
N THR A 9 -12.42 -15.56 -23.70
CA THR A 9 -12.22 -15.08 -25.08
C THR A 9 -13.52 -14.77 -25.81
N HIS A 10 -14.67 -15.12 -25.22
CA HIS A 10 -15.99 -14.90 -25.79
C HIS A 10 -16.89 -14.26 -24.72
N PHE A 11 -17.55 -13.17 -25.09
CA PHE A 11 -18.51 -12.44 -24.27
C PHE A 11 -19.85 -12.35 -25.01
N ASP A 12 -20.95 -12.38 -24.27
CA ASP A 12 -22.31 -12.32 -24.85
C ASP A 12 -22.57 -10.96 -25.52
N ARG A 13 -21.98 -9.88 -24.98
CA ARG A 13 -21.91 -8.57 -25.62
C ARG A 13 -20.51 -8.36 -26.19
N PRO A 14 -20.34 -8.31 -27.53
CA PRO A 14 -19.08 -7.93 -28.15
C PRO A 14 -18.61 -6.56 -27.67
N VAL A 15 -17.30 -6.37 -27.58
CA VAL A 15 -16.68 -5.16 -27.03
C VAL A 15 -15.91 -4.43 -28.12
N ASP A 16 -16.22 -3.15 -28.31
CA ASP A 16 -15.43 -2.20 -29.07
C ASP A 16 -14.48 -1.44 -28.13
N VAL A 17 -13.28 -1.13 -28.64
CA VAL A 17 -12.27 -0.37 -27.90
C VAL A 17 -12.04 0.96 -28.58
N ILE A 18 -12.26 2.04 -27.84
CA ILE A 18 -11.86 3.39 -28.23
C ILE A 18 -10.51 3.63 -27.55
N ASP A 19 -9.42 3.41 -28.30
CA ASP A 19 -8.05 3.46 -27.79
C ASP A 19 -7.68 4.79 -27.11
N HIS A 20 -8.28 5.88 -27.62
CA HIS A 20 -8.08 7.22 -27.10
C HIS A 20 -9.29 8.12 -27.35
N VAL A 21 -9.70 8.84 -26.31
CA VAL A 21 -10.64 9.97 -26.38
C VAL A 21 -10.14 11.08 -25.46
N TRP A 22 -10.36 12.34 -25.88
CA TRP A 22 -10.09 13.52 -25.05
C TRP A 22 -11.35 13.91 -24.29
N ILE A 23 -11.21 14.10 -22.98
CA ILE A 23 -12.23 14.69 -22.12
C ILE A 23 -11.80 16.13 -21.84
N SER A 24 -12.57 17.11 -22.32
CA SER A 24 -12.30 18.53 -22.10
C SER A 24 -12.84 18.97 -20.75
N MET A 25 -11.96 19.43 -19.87
CA MET A 25 -12.30 20.02 -18.58
C MET A 25 -12.75 21.48 -18.76
N ARG A 26 -13.45 22.03 -17.75
CA ARG A 26 -13.95 23.41 -17.76
C ARG A 26 -12.85 24.46 -17.90
N ASP A 27 -11.66 24.18 -17.39
CA ASP A 27 -10.49 25.07 -17.48
C ASP A 27 -9.74 24.97 -18.83
N GLY A 28 -10.21 24.11 -19.74
CA GLY A 28 -9.65 23.92 -21.07
C GLY A 28 -8.59 22.81 -21.16
N VAL A 29 -8.13 22.25 -20.04
CA VAL A 29 -7.22 21.10 -20.04
C VAL A 29 -7.96 19.86 -20.54
N ARG A 30 -7.26 19.01 -21.29
CA ARG A 30 -7.80 17.76 -21.82
C ARG A 30 -7.18 16.55 -21.13
N LEU A 31 -8.05 15.71 -20.56
CA LEU A 31 -7.66 14.41 -20.01
C LEU A 31 -7.80 13.33 -21.08
N SER A 32 -6.87 12.39 -21.09
CA SER A 32 -6.87 11.25 -22.00
C SER A 32 -7.55 10.05 -21.35
N ALA A 33 -8.48 9.44 -22.08
CA ALA A 33 -9.17 8.24 -21.66
C ALA A 33 -9.07 7.13 -22.71
N ARG A 34 -9.18 5.88 -22.26
CA ARG A 34 -9.49 4.71 -23.08
C ARG A 34 -10.83 4.15 -22.62
N VAL A 35 -11.68 3.78 -23.58
CA VAL A 35 -13.03 3.28 -23.31
C VAL A 35 -13.18 1.88 -23.93
N TRP A 36 -13.69 0.94 -23.15
CA TRP A 36 -14.14 -0.37 -23.60
C TRP A 36 -15.66 -0.39 -23.48
N LEU A 37 -16.34 -0.57 -24.61
CA LEU A 37 -17.76 -0.35 -24.74
C LEU A 37 -18.47 -1.56 -25.37
N PRO A 38 -19.61 -2.02 -24.85
CA PRO A 38 -20.47 -2.96 -25.57
C PRO A 38 -20.88 -2.36 -26.92
N VAL A 39 -20.80 -3.12 -28.01
CA VAL A 39 -21.12 -2.64 -29.38
C VAL A 39 -22.56 -2.08 -29.47
N ASP A 40 -23.48 -2.63 -28.70
CA ASP A 40 -24.90 -2.25 -28.64
C ASP A 40 -25.19 -1.12 -27.64
N ALA A 41 -24.20 -0.58 -26.93
CA ALA A 41 -24.40 0.40 -25.86
C ALA A 41 -25.04 1.72 -26.32
N SER A 42 -24.94 2.07 -27.61
CA SER A 42 -25.62 3.26 -28.13
C SER A 42 -27.14 3.08 -28.25
N SER A 43 -27.62 1.86 -28.39
CA SER A 43 -29.06 1.52 -28.44
C SER A 43 -29.58 0.94 -27.12
N ASP A 44 -28.70 0.36 -26.32
CA ASP A 44 -28.96 -0.20 -24.99
C ASP A 44 -27.90 0.33 -24.00
N PRO A 45 -28.06 1.57 -23.51
CA PRO A 45 -27.08 2.22 -22.63
C PRO A 45 -26.77 1.41 -21.36
N VAL A 46 -25.52 1.46 -20.93
CA VAL A 46 -24.99 0.69 -19.80
C VAL A 46 -24.39 1.61 -18.72
N PRO A 47 -24.35 1.21 -17.44
CA PRO A 47 -23.58 1.96 -16.44
C PRO A 47 -22.08 1.95 -16.76
N ALA A 48 -21.37 2.99 -16.32
CA ALA A 48 -19.93 3.12 -16.50
C ALA A 48 -19.13 2.64 -15.28
N ILE A 49 -17.93 2.11 -15.49
CA ILE A 49 -16.96 1.76 -14.45
C ILE A 49 -15.68 2.56 -14.72
N LEU A 50 -15.32 3.46 -13.81
CA LEU A 50 -14.18 4.35 -13.92
C LEU A 50 -12.99 3.83 -13.09
N GLU A 51 -11.80 3.81 -13.70
CA GLU A 51 -10.53 3.80 -12.98
C GLU A 51 -9.73 5.08 -13.33
N TYR A 52 -9.40 5.88 -12.32
CA TYR A 52 -8.75 7.19 -12.44
C TYR A 52 -7.45 7.21 -11.62
N ILE A 53 -6.29 7.11 -12.30
CA ILE A 53 -4.95 7.00 -11.68
C ILE A 53 -3.88 7.59 -12.62
N PRO A 54 -2.67 7.89 -12.13
CA PRO A 54 -1.66 8.58 -12.93
C PRO A 54 -0.73 7.62 -13.70
N TYR A 55 -1.06 6.33 -13.84
CA TYR A 55 -0.11 5.27 -14.20
C TYR A 55 0.01 4.90 -15.69
N ARG A 56 -0.28 5.83 -16.61
CA ARG A 56 -0.09 5.70 -18.08
C ARG A 56 -0.82 4.50 -18.69
N LYS A 57 -2.03 4.70 -19.22
CA LYS A 57 -2.83 3.65 -19.90
C LYS A 57 -2.19 3.04 -21.15
N GLY A 58 -1.23 3.76 -21.76
CA GLY A 58 -0.55 3.35 -22.99
C GLY A 58 0.58 2.34 -22.79
N ASP A 59 1.22 2.34 -21.62
CA ASP A 59 2.38 1.49 -21.32
C ASP A 59 2.37 0.91 -19.90
N GLY A 60 2.12 1.72 -18.88
CA GLY A 60 2.33 1.35 -17.48
C GLY A 60 1.31 0.34 -16.97
N THR A 61 0.07 0.44 -17.45
CA THR A 61 -1.06 -0.35 -16.97
C THR A 61 -1.72 -1.20 -18.07
N VAL A 62 -1.21 -1.16 -19.30
CA VAL A 62 -1.83 -1.78 -20.49
C VAL A 62 -2.21 -3.25 -20.32
N VAL A 63 -1.34 -4.07 -19.72
CA VAL A 63 -1.62 -5.50 -19.51
C VAL A 63 -2.76 -5.68 -18.50
N ARG A 64 -2.69 -5.01 -17.35
CA ARG A 64 -3.74 -5.05 -16.34
C ARG A 64 -5.07 -4.56 -16.90
N ASP A 65 -5.05 -3.42 -17.58
CA ASP A 65 -6.26 -2.78 -18.10
C ASP A 65 -6.99 -3.70 -19.09
N SER A 66 -6.24 -4.36 -19.97
CA SER A 66 -6.77 -5.32 -20.95
C SER A 66 -7.35 -6.59 -20.32
N GLN A 67 -6.97 -6.95 -19.09
CA GLN A 67 -7.51 -8.10 -18.40
C GLN A 67 -8.84 -7.79 -17.70
N MET A 68 -8.98 -6.56 -17.17
CA MET A 68 -10.11 -6.14 -16.35
C MET A 68 -11.20 -5.42 -17.15
N HIS A 69 -10.85 -4.39 -17.92
CA HIS A 69 -11.84 -3.50 -18.52
C HIS A 69 -12.66 -4.17 -19.63
N PRO A 70 -12.08 -4.97 -20.55
CA PRO A 70 -12.88 -5.75 -21.49
C PRO A 70 -13.77 -6.78 -20.81
N TYR A 71 -13.37 -7.28 -19.63
CA TYR A 71 -14.18 -8.22 -18.86
C TYR A 71 -15.47 -7.55 -18.39
N PHE A 72 -15.37 -6.36 -17.79
CA PHE A 72 -16.57 -5.59 -17.41
C PHE A 72 -17.38 -5.20 -18.64
N ALA A 73 -16.74 -4.75 -19.72
CA ALA A 73 -17.45 -4.39 -20.94
C ALA A 73 -18.25 -5.54 -21.54
N GLY A 74 -17.66 -6.73 -21.61
CA GLY A 74 -18.35 -7.92 -22.10
C GLY A 74 -19.54 -8.38 -21.25
N HIS A 75 -19.70 -7.85 -20.03
CA HIS A 75 -20.83 -8.10 -19.13
C HIS A 75 -21.76 -6.88 -18.98
N GLY A 76 -21.75 -5.98 -19.96
CA GLY A 76 -22.71 -4.88 -20.06
C GLY A 76 -22.39 -3.69 -19.17
N TYR A 77 -21.14 -3.23 -19.21
CA TYR A 77 -20.67 -1.99 -18.59
C TYR A 77 -19.85 -1.17 -19.60
N ALA A 78 -19.80 0.14 -19.47
CA ALA A 78 -18.77 0.92 -20.16
C ALA A 78 -17.56 1.06 -19.23
N ALA A 79 -16.47 0.36 -19.51
CA ALA A 79 -15.28 0.45 -18.67
C ALA A 79 -14.37 1.58 -19.19
N VAL A 80 -13.94 2.50 -18.32
CA VAL A 80 -13.22 3.72 -18.71
C VAL A 80 -11.99 3.91 -17.84
N ARG A 81 -10.83 4.01 -18.49
CA ARG A 81 -9.54 4.28 -17.86
C ARG A 81 -9.06 5.67 -18.24
N VAL A 82 -8.89 6.55 -17.27
CA VAL A 82 -8.52 7.96 -17.50
C VAL A 82 -7.15 8.28 -16.90
N ASP A 83 -6.19 8.69 -17.72
CA ASP A 83 -4.93 9.22 -17.20
C ASP A 83 -5.22 10.58 -16.53
N MET A 84 -4.80 10.74 -15.27
CA MET A 84 -4.98 11.99 -14.54
C MET A 84 -4.25 13.16 -15.19
N ARG A 85 -4.65 14.39 -14.86
CA ARG A 85 -3.94 15.63 -15.25
C ARG A 85 -2.43 15.49 -15.03
N GLY A 86 -1.66 15.87 -16.04
CA GLY A 86 -0.20 15.82 -16.03
C GLY A 86 0.43 14.43 -16.07
N SER A 87 -0.37 13.37 -16.25
CA SER A 87 0.11 11.99 -16.35
C SER A 87 -0.23 11.38 -17.70
N GLY A 88 0.60 10.41 -18.14
CA GLY A 88 0.41 9.73 -19.42
C GLY A 88 0.19 10.69 -20.57
N GLU A 89 -0.95 10.54 -21.23
CA GLU A 89 -1.32 11.35 -22.39
C GLU A 89 -2.07 12.64 -22.04
N SER A 90 -2.49 12.83 -20.79
CA SER A 90 -3.28 13.99 -20.35
C SER A 90 -2.46 15.27 -20.27
N GLU A 91 -3.08 16.40 -20.59
CA GLU A 91 -2.45 17.73 -20.46
C GLU A 91 -2.21 18.13 -19.00
N GLY A 92 -1.39 19.18 -18.81
CA GLY A 92 -1.07 19.77 -17.50
C GLY A 92 0.14 19.15 -16.80
N VAL A 93 0.24 19.43 -15.50
CA VAL A 93 1.34 19.03 -14.62
C VAL A 93 0.78 18.39 -13.34
N LEU A 94 1.36 17.27 -12.92
CA LEU A 94 1.01 16.62 -11.66
C LEU A 94 1.89 17.19 -10.54
N LEU A 95 1.28 17.93 -9.62
CA LEU A 95 2.01 18.72 -8.61
C LEU A 95 2.24 17.97 -7.29
N ASP A 96 1.37 17.03 -6.96
CA ASP A 96 1.45 16.19 -5.76
C ASP A 96 0.44 15.04 -5.89
N GLU A 97 0.27 14.27 -4.82
CA GLU A 97 -0.75 13.23 -4.69
C GLU A 97 -2.02 13.71 -3.96
N TYR A 98 -3.18 13.30 -4.48
CA TYR A 98 -4.51 13.48 -3.86
C TYR A 98 -4.90 14.95 -3.62
N LEU A 99 -4.47 15.84 -4.50
CA LEU A 99 -4.81 17.26 -4.45
C LEU A 99 -6.31 17.50 -4.65
N ALA A 100 -6.81 18.64 -4.18
CA ALA A 100 -8.18 19.08 -4.48
C ALA A 100 -8.45 19.10 -6.00
N GLN A 101 -7.48 19.56 -6.81
CA GLN A 101 -7.58 19.56 -8.27
C GLN A 101 -7.82 18.16 -8.86
N GLU A 102 -7.19 17.12 -8.30
CA GLU A 102 -7.41 15.73 -8.76
C GLU A 102 -8.88 15.33 -8.54
N GLN A 103 -9.42 15.67 -7.37
CA GLN A 103 -10.79 15.36 -7.00
C GLN A 103 -11.79 16.16 -7.86
N ASP A 104 -11.54 17.45 -8.08
CA ASP A 104 -12.37 18.30 -8.95
C ASP A 104 -12.41 17.79 -10.39
N ASP A 105 -11.25 17.41 -10.95
CA ASP A 105 -11.17 16.80 -12.28
C ASP A 105 -11.97 15.49 -12.35
N ALA A 106 -11.88 14.66 -11.31
CA ALA A 106 -12.63 13.40 -11.26
C ALA A 106 -14.15 13.63 -11.24
N LEU A 107 -14.64 14.64 -10.52
CA LEU A 107 -16.06 15.01 -10.51
C LEU A 107 -16.53 15.46 -11.90
N GLU A 108 -15.71 16.21 -12.64
CA GLU A 108 -16.01 16.56 -14.04
C GLU A 108 -16.03 15.35 -14.96
N VAL A 109 -15.11 14.40 -14.77
CA VAL A 109 -15.10 13.13 -15.51
C VAL A 109 -16.37 12.32 -15.22
N LEU A 110 -16.85 12.27 -13.97
CA LEU A 110 -18.11 11.58 -13.63
C LEU A 110 -19.31 12.22 -14.33
N GLY A 111 -19.39 13.56 -14.35
CA GLY A 111 -20.42 14.29 -15.09
C GLY A 111 -20.35 14.00 -16.60
N TRP A 112 -19.14 14.07 -17.18
CA TRP A 112 -18.93 13.75 -18.59
C TRP A 112 -19.38 12.33 -18.95
N LEU A 113 -19.05 11.34 -18.11
CA LEU A 113 -19.46 9.94 -18.28
C LEU A 113 -20.97 9.79 -18.26
N ALA A 114 -21.64 10.43 -17.30
CA ALA A 114 -23.09 10.35 -17.15
C ALA A 114 -23.86 10.98 -18.33
N GLU A 115 -23.27 11.95 -19.01
CA GLU A 115 -23.86 12.61 -20.19
C GLU A 115 -23.65 11.83 -21.51
N GLN A 116 -22.82 10.79 -21.52
CA GLN A 116 -22.58 10.03 -22.75
C GLN A 116 -23.83 9.25 -23.18
N PRO A 117 -24.15 9.20 -24.49
CA PRO A 117 -25.36 8.53 -24.98
C PRO A 117 -25.37 7.02 -24.73
N TRP A 118 -24.21 6.43 -24.47
CA TRP A 118 -24.05 5.02 -24.14
C TRP A 118 -24.08 4.74 -22.63
N CYS A 119 -24.17 5.77 -21.79
CA CYS A 119 -24.20 5.66 -20.34
C CYS A 119 -25.63 5.74 -19.79
N THR A 120 -25.95 4.98 -18.75
CA THR A 120 -27.23 5.10 -18.03
C THR A 120 -27.31 6.31 -17.09
N GLY A 121 -26.22 7.08 -16.97
CA GLY A 121 -26.06 8.12 -15.95
C GLY A 121 -25.54 7.61 -14.61
N ARG A 122 -25.31 6.29 -14.46
CA ARG A 122 -24.78 5.67 -13.23
C ARG A 122 -23.34 5.21 -13.45
N VAL A 123 -22.47 5.57 -12.51
CA VAL A 123 -21.03 5.28 -12.57
C VAL A 123 -20.59 4.55 -11.30
N GLY A 124 -19.75 3.53 -11.43
CA GLY A 124 -18.98 2.95 -10.33
C GLY A 124 -17.50 3.32 -10.44
N ILE A 125 -16.79 3.39 -9.32
CA ILE A 125 -15.33 3.60 -9.30
C ILE A 125 -14.64 2.37 -8.75
N ILE A 126 -13.57 1.94 -9.43
CA ILE A 126 -12.66 0.90 -8.94
C ILE A 126 -11.21 1.34 -9.10
N GLY A 127 -10.39 1.02 -8.12
CA GLY A 127 -8.96 1.21 -8.24
C GLY A 127 -8.18 0.52 -7.12
N LYS A 128 -6.90 0.28 -7.39
CA LYS A 128 -5.92 -0.25 -6.44
C LYS A 128 -4.94 0.84 -6.05
N SER A 129 -4.51 0.87 -4.79
CA SER A 129 -3.55 1.87 -4.30
C SER A 129 -4.14 3.25 -4.51
N TRP A 130 -3.43 4.18 -5.14
CA TRP A 130 -3.94 5.50 -5.52
C TRP A 130 -5.40 5.54 -6.01
N GLY A 131 -5.79 4.60 -6.89
CA GLY A 131 -7.17 4.55 -7.41
C GLY A 131 -8.23 4.12 -6.38
N GLY A 132 -7.82 3.40 -5.34
CA GLY A 132 -8.67 3.09 -4.18
C GLY A 132 -8.77 4.28 -3.23
N PHE A 133 -7.63 4.96 -2.98
CA PHE A 133 -7.57 6.12 -2.10
C PHE A 133 -8.42 7.26 -2.66
N ASN A 134 -8.20 7.62 -3.92
CA ASN A 134 -8.98 8.67 -4.55
C ASN A 134 -10.44 8.26 -4.77
N GLY A 135 -10.74 6.96 -4.95
CA GLY A 135 -12.12 6.46 -4.99
C GLY A 135 -12.89 6.78 -3.71
N LEU A 136 -12.26 6.61 -2.54
CA LEU A 136 -12.82 7.02 -1.25
C LEU A 136 -12.98 8.54 -1.15
N GLN A 137 -11.97 9.32 -1.55
CA GLN A 137 -12.00 10.78 -1.50
C GLN A 137 -13.06 11.37 -2.43
N ILE A 138 -13.19 10.86 -3.66
CA ILE A 138 -14.22 11.26 -4.62
C ILE A 138 -15.61 10.92 -4.09
N ALA A 139 -15.77 9.75 -3.46
CA ALA A 139 -17.05 9.36 -2.86
C ALA A 139 -17.49 10.31 -1.72
N ALA A 140 -16.55 10.91 -0.99
CA ALA A 140 -16.84 11.88 0.07
C ALA A 140 -17.48 13.19 -0.45
N HIS A 141 -17.29 13.52 -1.74
CA HIS A 141 -17.96 14.64 -2.40
C HIS A 141 -19.42 14.36 -2.77
N ARG A 142 -19.90 13.12 -2.58
CA ARG A 142 -21.27 12.67 -2.87
C ARG A 142 -21.76 13.01 -4.30
N PRO A 143 -20.96 12.75 -5.36
CA PRO A 143 -21.43 12.98 -6.73
C PRO A 143 -22.70 12.16 -7.02
N ALA A 144 -23.69 12.78 -7.65
CA ALA A 144 -25.01 12.17 -7.88
C ALA A 144 -24.94 10.97 -8.84
N GLU A 145 -23.97 10.98 -9.74
CA GLU A 145 -23.69 9.96 -10.74
C GLU A 145 -23.14 8.67 -10.10
N LEU A 146 -22.46 8.79 -8.95
CA LEU A 146 -21.76 7.68 -8.31
C LEU A 146 -22.73 6.73 -7.61
N GLY A 147 -22.71 5.47 -8.04
CA GLY A 147 -23.59 4.44 -7.52
C GLY A 147 -22.97 3.49 -6.51
N ALA A 148 -21.67 3.21 -6.60
CA ALA A 148 -20.91 2.43 -5.64
C ALA A 148 -19.40 2.51 -5.95
N ILE A 149 -18.56 2.15 -4.99
CA ILE A 149 -17.11 2.00 -5.19
C ILE A 149 -16.60 0.63 -4.77
N ILE A 150 -15.52 0.19 -5.41
CA ILE A 150 -14.65 -0.91 -4.95
C ILE A 150 -13.27 -0.31 -4.72
N THR A 151 -12.86 -0.23 -3.45
CA THR A 151 -11.55 0.28 -3.07
C THR A 151 -10.61 -0.87 -2.75
N VAL A 152 -9.48 -0.96 -3.46
CA VAL A 152 -8.53 -2.09 -3.35
C VAL A 152 -7.19 -1.62 -2.79
N CYS A 153 -6.68 -2.27 -1.74
CA CYS A 153 -5.38 -1.96 -1.13
C CYS A 153 -5.21 -0.45 -0.89
N SER A 154 -6.18 0.15 -0.19
CA SER A 154 -6.29 1.60 0.02
C SER A 154 -6.18 1.99 1.49
N THR A 155 -5.72 3.21 1.78
CA THR A 155 -5.80 3.78 3.13
C THR A 155 -6.98 4.73 3.31
N ASP A 156 -7.40 4.91 4.57
CA ASP A 156 -8.30 5.95 5.03
C ASP A 156 -7.59 7.09 5.78
N ASP A 157 -6.30 6.94 6.10
CA ASP A 157 -5.45 7.94 6.76
C ASP A 157 -4.08 8.05 6.06
N ARG A 158 -3.82 9.19 5.41
CA ARG A 158 -2.58 9.43 4.65
C ARG A 158 -1.33 9.66 5.48
N TYR A 159 -1.47 10.00 6.76
CA TYR A 159 -0.32 10.20 7.64
C TYR A 159 0.07 8.89 8.31
N ALA A 160 -0.87 8.23 8.97
CA ALA A 160 -0.57 7.11 9.86
C ALA A 160 -0.42 5.78 9.12
N ASP A 161 -0.98 5.66 7.92
CA ASP A 161 -1.10 4.39 7.18
C ASP A 161 -0.89 4.61 5.67
N ASP A 162 0.23 5.26 5.33
CA ASP A 162 0.67 5.47 3.95
C ASP A 162 2.20 5.44 3.82
N VAL A 163 2.72 5.58 2.60
CA VAL A 163 4.14 5.55 2.25
C VAL A 163 5.01 6.63 2.92
N HIS A 164 4.42 7.51 3.73
CA HIS A 164 5.05 8.69 4.31
C HIS A 164 5.54 8.44 5.74
N TYR A 165 4.61 8.20 6.66
CA TYR A 165 4.88 8.07 8.09
C TYR A 165 4.27 6.77 8.63
N LEU A 166 4.94 6.20 9.62
CA LEU A 166 4.46 5.06 10.38
C LEU A 166 4.70 5.35 11.86
N GLY A 167 3.64 5.40 12.66
CA GLY A 167 3.74 5.63 14.10
C GLY A 167 4.39 6.98 14.49
N GLY A 168 4.35 7.99 13.62
CA GLY A 168 5.04 9.28 13.83
C GLY A 168 6.54 9.26 13.50
N THR A 169 7.01 8.23 12.79
CA THR A 169 8.37 8.17 12.21
C THR A 169 8.31 8.23 10.69
N VAL A 170 9.29 8.87 10.06
CA VAL A 170 9.45 8.83 8.59
C VAL A 170 9.63 7.36 8.15
N LEU A 171 8.81 6.91 7.20
CA LEU A 171 8.90 5.59 6.61
C LEU A 171 10.04 5.57 5.58
N ALA A 172 11.27 5.44 6.07
CA ALA A 172 12.51 5.43 5.30
C ALA A 172 12.48 4.46 4.10
N SER A 173 11.81 3.31 4.24
CA SER A 173 11.70 2.30 3.17
C SER A 173 10.81 2.70 2.00
N LYS A 174 10.01 3.76 2.11
CA LYS A 174 9.00 4.13 1.10
C LYS A 174 8.89 5.61 0.78
N MET A 175 9.11 6.52 1.72
CA MET A 175 8.92 7.96 1.47
C MET A 175 9.79 8.45 0.29
N LEU A 176 11.12 8.30 0.39
CA LEU A 176 12.00 8.67 -0.74
C LEU A 176 11.78 7.76 -1.96
N PRO A 177 11.78 6.41 -1.85
CA PRO A 177 11.58 5.55 -3.00
C PRO A 177 10.28 5.83 -3.78
N TRP A 178 9.15 6.06 -3.11
CA TRP A 178 7.90 6.37 -3.80
C TRP A 178 7.97 7.73 -4.50
N ALA A 179 8.46 8.77 -3.81
CA ALA A 179 8.67 10.08 -4.41
C ALA A 179 9.59 10.02 -5.65
N SER A 180 10.70 9.27 -5.59
CA SER A 180 11.61 9.08 -6.72
C SER A 180 10.95 8.33 -7.88
N THR A 181 10.04 7.40 -7.58
CA THR A 181 9.25 6.69 -8.60
C THR A 181 8.40 7.70 -9.37
N MET A 182 7.66 8.55 -8.65
CA MET A 182 6.81 9.59 -9.24
C MET A 182 7.63 10.67 -9.94
N LEU A 183 8.78 11.08 -9.40
CA LEU A 183 9.70 12.01 -10.05
C LEU A 183 10.11 11.52 -11.44
N GLY A 184 10.53 10.25 -11.56
CA GLY A 184 10.88 9.67 -12.85
C GLY A 184 9.68 9.45 -13.77
N PHE A 185 8.50 9.13 -13.21
CA PHE A 185 7.28 8.88 -13.96
C PHE A 185 6.68 10.17 -14.55
N ASN A 186 6.65 11.25 -13.77
CA ASN A 186 6.17 12.58 -14.18
C ASN A 186 7.08 13.22 -15.24
N ALA A 187 8.36 12.85 -15.26
CA ALA A 187 9.32 13.26 -16.28
C ALA A 187 9.14 12.55 -17.63
N LEU A 188 8.25 11.55 -17.74
CA LEU A 188 7.98 10.88 -19.02
C LEU A 188 7.04 11.71 -19.92
N PRO A 189 7.34 11.79 -21.23
CA PRO A 189 6.50 12.49 -22.18
C PRO A 189 5.17 11.77 -22.44
N PRO A 190 4.14 12.49 -22.94
CA PRO A 190 3.05 11.84 -23.67
C PRO A 190 3.59 11.22 -24.97
N ASP A 191 2.88 10.22 -25.47
CA ASP A 191 3.13 9.54 -26.73
C ASP A 191 2.83 10.48 -27.94
N PRO A 192 3.81 10.73 -28.84
CA PRO A 192 3.62 11.55 -30.04
C PRO A 192 2.50 11.08 -30.98
N ALA A 193 2.16 9.78 -31.00
CA ALA A 193 1.05 9.28 -31.81
C ALA A 193 -0.32 9.72 -31.28
N VAL A 194 -0.39 10.14 -30.01
CA VAL A 194 -1.62 10.63 -29.35
C VAL A 194 -1.60 12.15 -29.23
N ALA A 195 -0.52 12.72 -28.69
CA ALA A 195 -0.39 14.15 -28.45
C ALA A 195 -0.06 14.97 -29.72
N GLY A 196 0.35 14.31 -30.82
CA GLY A 196 0.77 14.99 -32.05
C GLY A 196 1.93 15.95 -31.78
N GLU A 197 2.05 17.02 -32.57
CA GLU A 197 3.15 17.99 -32.47
C GLU A 197 3.32 18.65 -31.09
N ARG A 198 2.29 18.61 -30.22
CA ARG A 198 2.32 19.18 -28.87
C ARG A 198 3.04 18.29 -27.85
N TRP A 199 3.36 17.03 -28.19
CA TRP A 199 3.98 16.10 -27.24
C TRP A 199 5.24 16.67 -26.57
N ARG A 200 6.04 17.41 -27.34
CA ARG A 200 7.30 17.99 -26.87
C ARG A 200 7.07 19.16 -25.93
N GLU A 201 6.13 20.04 -26.25
CA GLU A 201 5.74 21.19 -25.41
C GLU A 201 5.26 20.69 -24.05
N MET A 202 4.31 19.74 -24.06
CA MET A 202 3.78 19.11 -22.84
C MET A 202 4.88 18.42 -22.03
N TRP A 203 5.84 17.78 -22.70
CA TRP A 203 6.95 17.13 -22.00
C TRP A 203 7.86 18.13 -21.28
N LEU A 204 8.24 19.22 -21.94
CA LEU A 204 9.07 20.26 -21.33
C LEU A 204 8.33 20.96 -20.18
N GLU A 205 7.03 21.22 -20.35
CA GLU A 205 6.16 21.76 -19.29
C GLU A 205 6.20 20.88 -18.03
N ARG A 206 6.08 19.54 -18.19
CA ARG A 206 6.16 18.60 -17.06
C ARG A 206 7.54 18.54 -16.42
N LEU A 207 8.60 18.55 -17.22
CA LEU A 207 9.98 18.54 -16.73
C LEU A 207 10.29 19.78 -15.88
N GLU A 208 9.78 20.94 -16.29
CA GLU A 208 9.96 22.21 -15.57
C GLU A 208 9.03 22.34 -14.36
N GLY A 209 7.78 21.89 -14.50
CA GLY A 209 6.70 22.16 -13.56
C GLY A 209 6.52 21.13 -12.44
N SER A 210 6.97 19.87 -12.60
CA SER A 210 6.72 18.82 -11.61
C SER A 210 7.71 18.91 -10.44
N PRO A 211 7.27 19.15 -9.19
CA PRO A 211 8.17 19.15 -8.04
C PRO A 211 8.49 17.72 -7.57
N PRO A 212 9.61 17.49 -6.87
CA PRO A 212 9.84 16.25 -6.13
C PRO A 212 8.92 16.19 -4.91
N PHE A 213 7.96 15.25 -4.88
CA PHE A 213 6.92 15.21 -3.85
C PHE A 213 7.46 15.04 -2.41
N VAL A 214 8.62 14.40 -2.24
CA VAL A 214 9.29 14.23 -0.93
C VAL A 214 9.57 15.56 -0.22
N GLU A 215 9.74 16.65 -0.96
CA GLU A 215 9.98 17.98 -0.38
C GLU A 215 8.74 18.46 0.40
N ALA A 216 7.55 18.32 -0.19
CA ALA A 216 6.30 18.62 0.49
C ALA A 216 6.07 17.66 1.66
N TRP A 217 6.23 16.35 1.44
CA TRP A 217 5.97 15.35 2.46
C TRP A 217 6.86 15.51 3.70
N LEU A 218 8.16 15.79 3.53
CA LEU A 218 9.07 16.05 4.65
C LEU A 218 8.87 17.41 5.31
N THR A 219 8.18 18.35 4.66
CA THR A 219 7.77 19.61 5.32
C THR A 219 6.64 19.34 6.33
N HIS A 220 5.77 18.38 6.05
CA HIS A 220 4.62 18.03 6.87
C HIS A 220 4.89 16.86 7.83
N GLN A 221 5.86 17.04 8.76
CA GLN A 221 6.26 15.99 9.72
C GLN A 221 5.22 15.66 10.81
N ARG A 222 4.20 16.51 10.98
CA ARG A 222 3.06 16.31 11.89
C ARG A 222 1.81 15.98 11.08
N ARG A 223 0.81 15.39 11.72
CA ARG A 223 -0.52 15.17 11.11
C ARG A 223 -1.34 16.47 11.06
N ASP A 224 -0.92 17.39 10.21
CA ASP A 224 -1.55 18.69 9.98
C ASP A 224 -2.59 18.66 8.84
N ASP A 225 -3.04 19.84 8.41
CA ASP A 225 -4.11 20.01 7.41
C ASP A 225 -3.76 19.41 6.04
N TYR A 226 -2.46 19.31 5.71
CA TYR A 226 -2.01 18.69 4.45
C TYR A 226 -2.43 17.22 4.39
N TRP A 227 -2.22 16.47 5.47
CA TRP A 227 -2.61 15.06 5.54
C TRP A 227 -4.11 14.87 5.75
N LYS A 228 -4.73 15.73 6.58
CA LYS A 228 -6.18 15.68 6.87
C LYS A 228 -7.00 15.82 5.60
N HIS A 229 -6.62 16.71 4.68
CA HIS A 229 -7.33 16.94 3.41
C HIS A 229 -7.56 15.64 2.61
N GLY A 230 -6.55 14.76 2.53
CA GLY A 230 -6.66 13.53 1.77
C GLY A 230 -7.06 12.29 2.59
N SER A 231 -7.45 12.46 3.86
CA SER A 231 -7.79 11.36 4.77
C SER A 231 -9.30 11.29 5.00
N VAL A 232 -9.95 10.22 4.54
CA VAL A 232 -11.41 10.09 4.70
C VAL A 232 -11.83 9.70 6.12
N CYS A 233 -10.89 9.29 6.97
CA CYS A 233 -11.14 9.05 8.39
C CYS A 233 -11.52 10.32 9.18
N GLU A 234 -11.33 11.52 8.61
CA GLU A 234 -11.82 12.78 9.18
C GLU A 234 -13.35 12.83 9.25
N ASP A 235 -14.03 12.27 8.24
CA ASP A 235 -15.50 12.20 8.19
C ASP A 235 -15.96 11.05 7.30
N TYR A 236 -16.07 9.85 7.88
CA TYR A 236 -16.66 8.71 7.16
C TYR A 236 -18.12 8.94 6.75
N SER A 237 -18.85 9.86 7.42
CA SER A 237 -20.23 10.16 7.06
C SER A 237 -20.36 10.94 5.74
N ALA A 238 -19.24 11.44 5.21
CA ALA A 238 -19.15 12.01 3.89
C ALA A 238 -19.38 10.99 2.76
N ILE A 239 -19.13 9.70 3.04
CA ILE A 239 -19.27 8.62 2.06
C ILE A 239 -20.64 7.96 2.23
N GLU A 240 -21.58 8.34 1.38
CA GLU A 240 -22.96 7.83 1.40
C GLU A 240 -23.16 6.65 0.43
N CYS A 241 -22.35 6.57 -0.63
CA CYS A 241 -22.45 5.50 -1.60
C CYS A 241 -21.96 4.16 -1.00
N PRO A 242 -22.47 3.02 -1.49
CA PRO A 242 -22.00 1.69 -1.11
C PRO A 242 -20.49 1.51 -1.34
N VAL A 243 -19.80 0.92 -0.36
CA VAL A 243 -18.35 0.65 -0.42
C VAL A 243 -18.04 -0.84 -0.31
N TYR A 244 -17.26 -1.38 -1.25
CA TYR A 244 -16.63 -2.68 -1.10
C TYR A 244 -15.12 -2.50 -0.89
N ALA A 245 -14.62 -2.74 0.33
CA ALA A 245 -13.21 -2.61 0.68
C ALA A 245 -12.46 -3.93 0.55
N VAL A 246 -11.40 -3.96 -0.25
CA VAL A 246 -10.69 -5.19 -0.63
C VAL A 246 -9.19 -5.04 -0.38
N GLY A 247 -8.54 -6.06 0.17
CA GLY A 247 -7.10 -6.04 0.40
C GLY A 247 -6.54 -7.41 0.75
N GLY A 248 -5.31 -7.45 1.24
CA GLY A 248 -4.68 -8.69 1.64
C GLY A 248 -3.76 -8.55 2.85
N TRP A 249 -3.59 -9.61 3.62
CA TRP A 249 -2.80 -9.59 4.85
C TRP A 249 -1.29 -9.37 4.65
N ALA A 250 -0.79 -9.61 3.44
CA ALA A 250 0.60 -9.29 3.10
C ALA A 250 0.74 -7.88 2.51
N ASP A 251 -0.36 -7.17 2.26
CA ASP A 251 -0.37 -5.78 1.81
C ASP A 251 -0.20 -4.80 2.98
N ALA A 252 0.34 -3.62 2.68
CA ALA A 252 0.56 -2.57 3.67
C ALA A 252 -0.75 -1.97 4.21
N TYR A 253 -1.80 -1.92 3.39
CA TYR A 253 -3.03 -1.14 3.67
C TYR A 253 -4.17 -1.98 4.23
N SER A 254 -3.87 -3.17 4.78
CA SER A 254 -4.90 -4.06 5.31
C SER A 254 -5.62 -3.49 6.53
N ASP A 255 -4.99 -2.57 7.26
CA ASP A 255 -5.52 -1.96 8.47
C ASP A 255 -6.70 -1.00 8.20
N ALA A 256 -6.76 -0.37 7.03
CA ALA A 256 -7.84 0.53 6.66
C ALA A 256 -9.19 -0.18 6.52
N ILE A 257 -9.21 -1.44 6.12
CA ILE A 257 -10.44 -2.20 5.88
C ILE A 257 -11.30 -2.33 7.15
N PRO A 258 -10.79 -2.86 8.28
CA PRO A 258 -11.56 -2.91 9.52
C PRO A 258 -11.93 -1.52 10.07
N ARG A 259 -11.14 -0.47 9.81
CA ARG A 259 -11.50 0.91 10.20
C ARG A 259 -12.66 1.45 9.36
N LEU A 260 -12.61 1.30 8.04
CA LEU A 260 -13.70 1.66 7.12
C LEU A 260 -14.99 0.91 7.46
N LEU A 261 -14.90 -0.40 7.73
CA LEU A 261 -16.07 -1.18 8.13
C LEU A 261 -16.67 -0.71 9.46
N ALA A 262 -15.86 -0.23 10.39
CA ALA A 262 -16.36 0.31 11.65
C ALA A 262 -16.92 1.73 11.51
N GLY A 263 -16.32 2.55 10.64
CA GLY A 263 -16.56 3.99 10.57
C GLY A 263 -17.62 4.44 9.57
N LEU A 264 -17.78 3.75 8.43
CA LEU A 264 -18.76 4.14 7.41
C LEU A 264 -20.20 4.14 7.99
N PRO A 265 -21.17 4.84 7.40
CA PRO A 265 -22.57 4.73 7.84
C PRO A 265 -23.39 3.79 6.94
N GLY A 266 -23.06 3.75 5.64
CA GLY A 266 -23.87 3.11 4.60
C GLY A 266 -23.62 1.61 4.39
N PRO A 267 -24.23 1.06 3.32
CA PRO A 267 -23.99 -0.30 2.87
C PRO A 267 -22.51 -0.53 2.60
N ARG A 268 -21.94 -1.58 3.19
CA ARG A 268 -20.52 -1.86 3.06
C ARG A 268 -20.23 -3.36 3.09
N LYS A 269 -19.20 -3.76 2.35
CA LYS A 269 -18.66 -5.12 2.33
C LYS A 269 -17.15 -5.06 2.39
N ALA A 270 -16.53 -6.14 2.85
CA ALA A 270 -15.09 -6.27 2.84
C ALA A 270 -14.58 -7.67 2.52
N LEU A 271 -13.40 -7.70 1.91
CA LEU A 271 -12.70 -8.92 1.52
C LEU A 271 -11.21 -8.78 1.81
N ILE A 272 -10.65 -9.66 2.64
CA ILE A 272 -9.22 -9.67 2.95
C ILE A 272 -8.64 -11.06 2.66
N GLY A 273 -7.82 -11.17 1.61
CA GLY A 273 -7.13 -12.40 1.28
C GLY A 273 -5.72 -12.51 1.88
N PRO A 274 -4.94 -13.54 1.54
CA PRO A 274 -3.53 -13.63 1.92
C PRO A 274 -2.59 -12.76 1.07
N TRP A 275 -3.14 -12.03 0.10
CA TRP A 275 -2.39 -11.42 -1.00
C TRP A 275 -1.51 -10.26 -0.52
N GLY A 276 -0.46 -9.96 -1.30
CA GLY A 276 0.23 -8.67 -1.25
C GLY A 276 -0.55 -7.58 -1.99
N HIS A 277 0.14 -6.50 -2.37
CA HIS A 277 -0.37 -5.30 -3.02
C HIS A 277 -0.83 -5.53 -4.48
N GLN A 278 -1.85 -6.38 -4.65
CA GLN A 278 -2.37 -6.84 -5.92
C GLN A 278 -3.90 -6.95 -5.91
N TYR A 279 -4.49 -6.97 -7.11
CA TYR A 279 -5.88 -7.36 -7.25
C TYR A 279 -6.06 -8.86 -6.96
N PRO A 280 -7.14 -9.30 -6.32
CA PRO A 280 -7.29 -10.68 -5.84
C PRO A 280 -7.26 -11.79 -6.91
N GLU A 281 -7.62 -11.51 -8.16
CA GLU A 281 -7.51 -12.46 -9.29
C GLU A 281 -6.06 -12.73 -9.69
N SER A 282 -5.14 -11.85 -9.32
CA SER A 282 -3.69 -12.02 -9.49
C SER A 282 -2.97 -12.35 -8.18
N GLY A 283 -3.71 -12.41 -7.07
CA GLY A 283 -3.17 -12.39 -5.72
C GLY A 283 -2.07 -13.41 -5.44
N VAL A 284 -0.91 -12.91 -5.05
CA VAL A 284 0.25 -13.67 -4.54
C VAL A 284 0.64 -13.10 -3.17
N PRO A 285 0.86 -13.94 -2.14
CA PRO A 285 0.66 -15.38 -2.14
C PRO A 285 -0.82 -15.74 -2.32
N GLY A 286 -1.08 -16.86 -2.98
CA GLY A 286 -2.46 -17.34 -3.22
C GLY A 286 -3.15 -17.88 -1.95
N PRO A 287 -4.40 -18.36 -2.09
CA PRO A 287 -5.08 -18.58 -3.36
C PRO A 287 -5.61 -17.27 -3.98
N ALA A 288 -5.40 -17.11 -5.28
CA ALA A 288 -6.14 -16.14 -6.09
C ALA A 288 -7.59 -16.59 -6.25
N ILE A 289 -8.51 -15.64 -6.46
CA ILE A 289 -9.96 -15.90 -6.51
C ILE A 289 -10.60 -15.27 -7.76
N GLY A 290 -11.83 -15.70 -8.08
CA GLY A 290 -12.71 -15.06 -9.06
C GLY A 290 -13.14 -13.64 -8.67
N PHE A 291 -12.21 -12.69 -8.60
CA PHE A 291 -12.48 -11.32 -8.16
C PHE A 291 -13.37 -10.55 -9.12
N LEU A 292 -13.10 -10.64 -10.42
CA LEU A 292 -13.90 -9.90 -11.41
C LEU A 292 -15.36 -10.36 -11.40
N GLN A 293 -15.62 -11.62 -11.05
CA GLN A 293 -16.96 -12.14 -10.83
C GLN A 293 -17.63 -11.52 -9.60
N GLU A 294 -16.91 -11.35 -8.48
CA GLU A 294 -17.43 -10.64 -7.31
C GLU A 294 -17.68 -9.16 -7.61
N CYS A 295 -16.80 -8.51 -8.38
CA CYS A 295 -17.03 -7.15 -8.87
C CYS A 295 -18.33 -7.06 -9.67
N LEU A 296 -18.60 -7.99 -10.60
CA LEU A 296 -19.85 -8.01 -11.37
C LEU A 296 -21.07 -8.15 -10.45
N ARG A 297 -21.03 -9.02 -9.43
CA ARG A 297 -22.14 -9.16 -8.47
C ARG A 297 -22.42 -7.85 -7.71
N TRP A 298 -21.37 -7.12 -7.35
CA TRP A 298 -21.47 -5.82 -6.71
C TRP A 298 -22.04 -4.75 -7.65
N TRP A 299 -21.53 -4.69 -8.89
CA TRP A 299 -21.98 -3.74 -9.89
C TRP A 299 -23.41 -4.00 -10.37
N ASP A 300 -23.80 -5.25 -10.57
CA ASP A 300 -25.15 -5.62 -10.98
C ASP A 300 -26.15 -5.19 -9.91
N HIS A 301 -25.80 -5.34 -8.64
CA HIS A 301 -26.62 -4.88 -7.52
C HIS A 301 -26.78 -3.36 -7.48
N TRP A 302 -25.68 -2.61 -7.44
CA TRP A 302 -25.74 -1.17 -7.18
C TRP A 302 -25.95 -0.28 -8.40
N LEU A 303 -25.54 -0.75 -9.58
CA LEU A 303 -25.62 0.04 -10.82
C LEU A 303 -26.77 -0.41 -11.73
N LYS A 304 -27.24 -1.65 -11.60
CA LYS A 304 -28.35 -2.19 -12.42
C LYS A 304 -29.59 -2.59 -11.58
N GLY A 305 -29.52 -2.57 -10.25
CA GLY A 305 -30.65 -2.94 -9.38
C GLY A 305 -30.99 -4.43 -9.40
N VAL A 306 -30.04 -5.29 -9.79
CA VAL A 306 -30.23 -6.74 -9.84
C VAL A 306 -29.95 -7.35 -8.46
N ASP A 307 -30.87 -8.16 -7.96
CA ASP A 307 -30.60 -8.91 -6.73
C ASP A 307 -29.62 -10.06 -6.98
N THR A 308 -28.38 -9.88 -6.53
CA THR A 308 -27.29 -10.85 -6.65
C THR A 308 -27.04 -11.64 -5.35
N GLY A 309 -27.84 -11.39 -4.31
CA GLY A 309 -27.64 -11.91 -2.96
C GLY A 309 -26.37 -11.42 -2.25
N ILE A 310 -25.57 -10.53 -2.87
CA ILE A 310 -24.27 -10.09 -2.31
C ILE A 310 -24.44 -9.43 -0.94
N MET A 311 -25.57 -8.75 -0.71
CA MET A 311 -25.85 -8.08 0.57
C MET A 311 -26.35 -9.02 1.67
N ASP A 312 -26.82 -10.23 1.33
CA ASP A 312 -27.23 -11.25 2.30
C ASP A 312 -26.04 -12.01 2.90
N GLU A 313 -24.87 -11.93 2.24
CA GLU A 313 -23.64 -12.54 2.72
C GLU A 313 -23.07 -11.79 3.95
N PRO A 314 -22.05 -12.34 4.65
CA PRO A 314 -21.37 -11.64 5.74
C PRO A 314 -20.80 -10.27 5.33
N MET A 315 -20.69 -9.34 6.28
CA MET A 315 -20.11 -8.02 6.05
C MET A 315 -18.62 -8.11 5.65
N LEU A 316 -17.87 -8.99 6.32
CA LEU A 316 -16.45 -9.23 6.04
C LEU A 316 -16.21 -10.71 5.81
N ARG A 317 -15.48 -11.00 4.73
CA ARG A 317 -14.89 -12.30 4.47
C ARG A 317 -13.37 -12.16 4.49
N ALA A 318 -12.70 -12.90 5.37
CA ALA A 318 -11.25 -12.80 5.57
C ALA A 318 -10.57 -14.16 5.45
N TRP A 319 -9.31 -14.19 5.04
CA TRP A 319 -8.50 -15.39 5.00
C TRP A 319 -7.81 -15.60 6.35
N MET A 320 -8.26 -16.56 7.14
CA MET A 320 -7.57 -16.97 8.37
C MET A 320 -6.35 -17.81 7.99
N GLN A 321 -5.16 -17.25 8.23
CA GLN A 321 -3.90 -17.86 7.86
C GLN A 321 -3.52 -18.99 8.82
N GLU A 322 -2.96 -20.06 8.28
CA GLU A 322 -2.30 -21.12 9.07
C GLU A 322 -0.82 -20.78 9.32
N PRO A 323 -0.20 -21.36 10.35
CA PRO A 323 1.24 -21.24 10.57
C PRO A 323 2.01 -21.88 9.41
N VAL A 324 3.11 -21.26 9.01
CA VAL A 324 4.05 -21.81 8.03
C VAL A 324 5.49 -21.47 8.42
N PRO A 325 6.48 -22.24 7.95
CA PRO A 325 7.88 -21.86 8.12
C PRO A 325 8.16 -20.48 7.49
N PRO A 326 8.92 -19.59 8.15
CA PRO A 326 9.28 -18.29 7.60
C PRO A 326 10.03 -18.42 6.27
N ARG A 327 9.58 -17.70 5.26
CA ARG A 327 10.17 -17.65 3.91
C ARG A 327 9.98 -16.28 3.28
N PRO A 328 10.93 -15.87 2.42
CA PRO A 328 10.88 -14.57 1.73
C PRO A 328 9.74 -14.44 0.70
N ALA A 329 9.13 -15.55 0.30
CA ALA A 329 7.99 -15.60 -0.60
C ALA A 329 7.23 -16.93 -0.44
N TYR A 330 5.95 -16.92 -0.78
CA TYR A 330 5.12 -18.13 -0.89
C TYR A 330 4.30 -18.08 -2.18
N ASP A 331 4.13 -19.25 -2.83
CA ASP A 331 3.16 -19.38 -3.92
C ASP A 331 1.72 -19.30 -3.39
N VAL A 332 1.48 -19.95 -2.25
CA VAL A 332 0.17 -20.06 -1.60
C VAL A 332 0.40 -19.96 -0.10
N ARG A 333 -0.43 -19.16 0.58
CA ARG A 333 -0.51 -19.09 2.02
C ARG A 333 -1.65 -20.00 2.49
N PRO A 334 -1.38 -21.13 3.16
CA PRO A 334 -2.41 -22.01 3.68
C PRO A 334 -3.33 -21.28 4.67
N GLY A 335 -4.59 -21.67 4.70
CA GLY A 335 -5.62 -20.96 5.44
C GLY A 335 -7.02 -21.38 5.00
N ARG A 336 -8.00 -20.62 5.48
CA ARG A 336 -9.41 -20.78 5.10
C ARG A 336 -10.14 -19.44 5.14
N TRP A 337 -11.21 -19.33 4.37
CA TRP A 337 -12.10 -18.18 4.49
C TRP A 337 -12.92 -18.26 5.79
N VAL A 338 -13.03 -17.14 6.49
CA VAL A 338 -13.85 -16.96 7.68
C VAL A 338 -14.81 -15.79 7.50
N ALA A 339 -15.96 -15.86 8.16
CA ALA A 339 -17.06 -14.91 8.02
C ALA A 339 -17.20 -14.04 9.28
N GLU A 340 -17.42 -12.74 9.07
CA GLU A 340 -17.90 -11.82 10.10
C GLU A 340 -19.18 -11.12 9.60
N PRO A 341 -20.34 -11.40 10.21
CA PRO A 341 -21.61 -10.81 9.79
C PRO A 341 -21.70 -9.31 10.11
N SER A 342 -20.91 -8.83 11.07
CA SER A 342 -20.82 -7.43 11.46
C SER A 342 -19.39 -7.08 11.89
N TRP A 343 -18.98 -5.85 11.64
CA TRP A 343 -17.71 -5.32 12.12
C TRP A 343 -17.91 -3.90 12.71
N PRO A 344 -17.33 -3.56 13.88
CA PRO A 344 -16.60 -4.44 14.78
C PRO A 344 -17.43 -5.63 15.25
N ARG A 345 -16.75 -6.71 15.65
CA ARG A 345 -17.43 -7.92 16.14
C ARG A 345 -18.23 -7.58 17.40
N THR A 346 -19.41 -8.17 17.53
CA THR A 346 -20.24 -8.01 18.74
C THR A 346 -19.68 -8.79 19.93
N ASP A 347 -18.88 -9.83 19.66
CA ASP A 347 -18.12 -10.62 20.62
C ASP A 347 -16.63 -10.25 20.60
N ASP A 348 -16.29 -9.10 21.21
CA ASP A 348 -14.90 -8.66 21.33
C ASP A 348 -14.16 -9.38 22.47
N GLN A 349 -13.86 -10.67 22.26
CA GLN A 349 -13.05 -11.44 23.18
C GLN A 349 -11.58 -11.03 23.10
N ARG A 350 -11.00 -10.68 24.23
CA ARG A 350 -9.58 -10.33 24.34
C ARG A 350 -8.86 -11.27 25.31
N LEU A 351 -7.67 -11.71 24.90
CA LEU A 351 -6.75 -12.47 25.72
C LEU A 351 -5.61 -11.55 26.15
N ALA A 352 -5.45 -11.36 27.46
CA ALA A 352 -4.44 -10.48 28.03
C ALA A 352 -3.28 -11.27 28.63
N TYR A 353 -2.05 -10.85 28.32
CA TYR A 353 -0.82 -11.38 28.90
C TYR A 353 0.01 -10.27 29.55
N MET A 354 0.34 -10.45 30.83
CA MET A 354 1.33 -9.66 31.54
C MET A 354 2.75 -10.09 31.15
N LEU A 355 3.68 -9.14 31.10
CA LEU A 355 5.09 -9.38 30.80
C LEU A 355 5.87 -9.63 32.10
N ASP A 356 6.51 -10.79 32.27
CA ASP A 356 7.39 -11.09 33.43
C ASP A 356 8.69 -11.77 33.01
N ALA A 357 9.82 -11.07 33.19
CA ALA A 357 11.17 -11.63 33.08
C ALA A 357 11.39 -12.62 31.90
N GLY A 358 10.95 -12.24 30.69
CA GLY A 358 11.07 -13.06 29.48
C GLY A 358 9.90 -13.99 29.19
N ALA A 359 8.83 -13.93 29.98
CA ALA A 359 7.60 -14.70 29.80
C ALA A 359 6.37 -13.80 29.61
N LEU A 360 5.38 -14.33 28.89
CA LEU A 360 4.01 -13.83 28.82
C LEU A 360 3.13 -14.73 29.70
N VAL A 361 2.45 -14.13 30.68
CA VAL A 361 1.64 -14.85 31.67
C VAL A 361 0.26 -14.21 31.87
N ASP A 362 -0.72 -15.01 32.26
CA ASP A 362 -2.14 -14.65 32.40
C ASP A 362 -2.53 -14.17 33.81
N HIS A 363 -1.55 -13.89 34.66
CA HIS A 363 -1.76 -13.46 36.05
C HIS A 363 -0.89 -12.23 36.38
N PRO A 364 -1.23 -11.49 37.45
CA PRO A 364 -0.42 -10.34 37.86
C PRO A 364 1.01 -10.72 38.22
N VAL A 365 1.95 -9.84 37.88
CA VAL A 365 3.39 -10.05 38.06
C VAL A 365 4.01 -8.88 38.80
N ALA A 366 5.11 -9.15 39.50
CA ALA A 366 5.87 -8.11 40.17
C ALA A 366 6.54 -7.20 39.14
N GLU A 367 6.63 -5.91 39.45
CA GLU A 367 7.35 -4.97 38.60
C GLU A 367 8.85 -5.28 38.58
N ARG A 368 9.41 -5.26 37.36
CA ARG A 368 10.85 -5.30 37.09
C ARG A 368 11.18 -4.27 36.03
N ARG A 369 12.36 -3.66 36.16
CA ARG A 369 12.96 -2.80 35.15
C ARG A 369 13.88 -3.63 34.25
N LEU A 370 13.64 -3.57 32.96
CA LEU A 370 14.43 -4.20 31.90
C LEU A 370 14.97 -3.10 30.98
N GLU A 371 16.14 -3.28 30.40
CA GLU A 371 16.75 -2.31 29.49
C GLU A 371 16.73 -2.85 28.06
N ILE A 372 16.54 -1.95 27.10
CA ILE A 372 16.60 -2.21 25.66
C ILE A 372 17.69 -1.31 25.10
N ASP A 373 18.69 -1.96 24.48
CA ASP A 373 19.83 -1.27 23.89
C ASP A 373 19.47 -0.62 22.56
N GLY A 374 20.05 0.55 22.30
CA GLY A 374 19.79 1.39 21.13
C GLY A 374 20.49 0.93 19.84
N THR A 375 20.42 -0.36 19.47
CA THR A 375 20.99 -0.87 18.20
C THR A 375 20.28 -0.27 16.97
N GLN A 376 20.98 -0.13 15.85
CA GLN A 376 20.45 0.31 14.55
C GLN A 376 20.14 -0.86 13.62
N LEU A 377 20.50 -2.10 13.99
CA LEU A 377 20.44 -3.25 13.09
C LEU A 377 19.18 -4.11 13.22
N VAL A 378 18.14 -3.68 13.95
CA VAL A 378 16.85 -4.39 13.98
C VAL A 378 16.02 -3.97 12.77
N GLY A 379 15.41 -4.93 12.08
CA GLY A 379 14.53 -4.72 10.92
C GLY A 379 15.11 -5.16 9.56
N LEU A 380 16.32 -5.71 9.54
CA LEU A 380 16.94 -6.21 8.30
C LEU A 380 16.12 -7.35 7.69
N ASP A 381 15.51 -8.18 8.53
CA ASP A 381 14.66 -9.31 8.16
C ASP A 381 13.15 -8.96 8.15
N ALA A 382 12.79 -7.67 8.16
CA ALA A 382 11.41 -7.18 8.21
C ALA A 382 10.58 -7.43 6.93
N GLY A 383 11.23 -7.75 5.80
CA GLY A 383 10.60 -7.75 4.48
C GLY A 383 10.41 -6.34 3.91
N ASP A 384 9.79 -6.26 2.74
CA ASP A 384 9.31 -5.00 2.17
C ASP A 384 8.07 -4.50 2.95
N TRP A 385 7.90 -3.19 3.08
CA TRP A 385 6.73 -2.60 3.73
C TRP A 385 5.44 -2.81 2.92
N CYS A 386 5.54 -2.76 1.59
CA CYS A 386 4.42 -3.04 0.68
C CYS A 386 4.77 -4.17 -0.30
N PRO A 387 4.74 -5.44 0.17
CA PRO A 387 4.95 -6.62 -0.66
C PRO A 387 4.02 -6.66 -1.87
N ALA A 388 4.55 -6.91 -3.06
CA ALA A 388 3.77 -7.06 -4.29
C ALA A 388 3.89 -8.47 -4.88
N GLY A 389 4.34 -9.45 -4.09
CA GLY A 389 4.52 -10.85 -4.52
C GLY A 389 5.90 -11.15 -5.12
N GLY A 390 6.89 -10.27 -4.91
CA GLY A 390 8.27 -10.50 -5.29
C GLY A 390 8.96 -11.61 -4.48
N ALA A 391 10.04 -12.16 -5.02
CA ALA A 391 10.73 -13.32 -4.46
C ALA A 391 11.39 -13.08 -3.08
N ALA A 392 11.53 -11.82 -2.67
CA ALA A 392 12.15 -11.40 -1.41
C ALA A 392 11.37 -10.31 -0.67
N ASP A 393 10.05 -10.26 -0.88
CA ASP A 393 9.20 -9.22 -0.30
C ASP A 393 8.76 -9.54 1.13
N LEU A 394 8.59 -10.81 1.50
CA LEU A 394 8.04 -11.19 2.81
C LEU A 394 9.12 -11.30 3.89
N PRO A 395 8.75 -11.16 5.19
CA PRO A 395 9.69 -11.28 6.29
C PRO A 395 10.40 -12.65 6.32
N LEU A 396 11.68 -12.62 6.68
CA LEU A 396 12.46 -13.83 6.93
C LEU A 396 12.21 -14.36 8.36
N ASP A 397 12.90 -15.44 8.73
CA ASP A 397 12.92 -15.95 10.10
C ASP A 397 13.42 -14.87 11.06
N GLN A 398 12.61 -14.57 12.09
CA GLN A 398 12.83 -13.46 12.99
C GLN A 398 13.88 -13.73 14.08
N ARG A 399 14.49 -14.93 14.14
CA ARG A 399 15.49 -15.25 15.18
C ARG A 399 16.66 -14.27 15.28
N ALA A 400 17.14 -13.74 14.16
CA ALA A 400 18.23 -12.76 14.16
C ALA A 400 17.80 -11.41 14.77
N GLU A 401 16.54 -11.03 14.55
CA GLU A 401 15.92 -9.84 15.12
C GLU A 401 15.60 -10.04 16.61
N ASP A 402 15.13 -11.24 16.98
CA ASP A 402 14.82 -11.63 18.36
C ASP A 402 16.07 -11.58 19.25
N ALA A 403 17.24 -11.94 18.71
CA ALA A 403 18.52 -11.85 19.43
C ALA A 403 18.93 -10.41 19.77
N ARG A 404 18.31 -9.41 19.14
CA ARG A 404 18.54 -7.97 19.35
C ARG A 404 17.34 -7.27 20.00
N SER A 405 16.40 -8.05 20.52
CA SER A 405 15.14 -7.56 21.08
C SER A 405 14.92 -8.15 22.46
N LEU A 406 14.16 -7.42 23.29
CA LEU A 406 13.66 -7.97 24.54
C LEU A 406 12.45 -8.85 24.24
N CYS A 407 12.59 -10.16 24.41
CA CYS A 407 11.56 -11.14 24.05
C CYS A 407 10.81 -11.67 25.28
N PHE A 408 9.49 -11.79 25.15
CA PHE A 408 8.58 -12.39 26.13
C PHE A 408 7.79 -13.51 25.48
N ASP A 409 7.89 -14.72 26.01
CA ASP A 409 7.28 -15.90 25.42
C ASP A 409 6.15 -16.46 26.30
N THR A 410 5.05 -16.90 25.70
CA THR A 410 4.13 -17.79 26.41
C THR A 410 4.82 -19.13 26.70
N LYS A 411 4.24 -19.92 27.61
CA LYS A 411 4.42 -21.38 27.55
C LYS A 411 3.94 -21.90 26.18
N PRO A 412 4.39 -23.09 25.73
CA PRO A 412 3.78 -23.72 24.57
C PRO A 412 2.26 -23.76 24.78
N LEU A 413 1.51 -23.25 23.82
CA LEU A 413 0.05 -23.14 23.94
C LEU A 413 -0.54 -24.53 24.10
N ALA A 414 -1.44 -24.69 25.06
CA ALA A 414 -2.16 -25.95 25.24
C ALA A 414 -3.14 -26.19 24.09
N ASP A 415 -3.77 -25.11 23.62
CA ASP A 415 -4.81 -25.11 22.61
C ASP A 415 -4.48 -24.13 21.48
N ARG A 416 -5.10 -24.35 20.31
CA ARG A 416 -5.05 -23.40 19.20
C ARG A 416 -5.75 -22.10 19.59
N ILE A 417 -5.17 -20.98 19.18
CA ILE A 417 -5.82 -19.66 19.23
C ILE A 417 -5.90 -19.07 17.82
N GLU A 418 -6.92 -18.27 17.57
CA GLU A 418 -7.05 -17.48 16.34
C GLU A 418 -7.09 -16.02 16.70
N ILE A 419 -6.13 -15.24 16.21
CA ILE A 419 -6.05 -13.80 16.41
C ILE A 419 -6.75 -13.16 15.21
N PHE A 420 -7.76 -12.33 15.46
CA PHE A 420 -8.46 -11.59 14.41
C PHE A 420 -8.81 -10.15 14.84
N GLY A 421 -8.12 -9.18 14.25
CA GLY A 421 -8.25 -7.75 14.57
C GLY A 421 -6.88 -7.13 14.83
N PHE A 422 -6.84 -6.02 15.58
CA PHE A 422 -5.63 -5.31 15.97
C PHE A 422 -5.09 -5.79 17.33
N PRO A 423 -3.96 -6.51 17.39
CA PRO A 423 -3.27 -6.75 18.65
C PRO A 423 -2.73 -5.43 19.21
N GLU A 424 -2.82 -5.24 20.52
CA GLU A 424 -2.32 -4.04 21.19
C GLU A 424 -1.37 -4.42 22.31
N VAL A 425 -0.40 -3.56 22.59
CA VAL A 425 0.46 -3.70 23.78
C VAL A 425 0.54 -2.37 24.50
N THR A 426 0.16 -2.37 25.77
CA THR A 426 0.41 -1.25 26.67
C THR A 426 1.76 -1.47 27.32
N LEU A 427 2.65 -0.48 27.19
CA LEU A 427 4.01 -0.50 27.71
C LEU A 427 4.23 0.67 28.66
N SER A 428 4.91 0.39 29.76
CA SER A 428 5.43 1.42 30.64
C SER A 428 6.92 1.63 30.40
N LEU A 429 7.31 2.77 29.84
CA LEU A 429 8.65 3.03 29.28
C LEU A 429 9.26 4.31 29.86
N ALA A 430 10.59 4.36 29.94
CA ALA A 430 11.35 5.60 30.08
C ALA A 430 12.48 5.63 29.05
N SER A 431 12.74 6.79 28.44
CA SER A 431 13.85 6.98 27.50
C SER A 431 14.99 7.76 28.13
N SER A 432 16.24 7.47 27.73
CA SER A 432 17.41 8.30 28.07
C SER A 432 17.51 9.59 27.24
N ARG A 433 16.68 9.75 26.20
CA ARG A 433 16.66 10.89 25.28
C ARG A 433 15.25 11.46 25.05
N PRO A 434 15.13 12.73 24.62
CA PRO A 434 13.83 13.35 24.33
C PRO A 434 13.09 12.75 23.14
N LEU A 435 13.82 12.19 22.17
CA LEU A 435 13.26 11.49 21.00
C LEU A 435 13.62 10.02 21.11
N ALA A 436 12.62 9.15 20.92
CA ALA A 436 12.78 7.72 21.00
C ALA A 436 11.64 7.01 20.27
N THR A 437 11.96 5.85 19.73
CA THR A 437 11.01 4.98 19.03
C THR A 437 10.95 3.65 19.75
N VAL A 438 9.75 3.09 19.88
CA VAL A 438 9.55 1.70 20.30
C VAL A 438 8.93 0.91 19.15
N VAL A 439 9.40 -0.31 18.99
CA VAL A 439 8.94 -1.26 17.97
C VAL A 439 8.53 -2.52 18.69
N VAL A 440 7.37 -3.05 18.34
CA VAL A 440 6.83 -4.29 18.90
C VAL A 440 6.54 -5.26 17.77
N ARG A 441 6.97 -6.51 17.94
CA ARG A 441 6.70 -7.60 17.00
C ARG A 441 6.00 -8.72 17.74
N LEU A 442 4.90 -9.20 17.18
CA LEU A 442 4.26 -10.44 17.61
C LEU A 442 4.70 -11.55 16.66
N CYS A 443 5.31 -12.60 17.20
CA CYS A 443 5.79 -13.74 16.43
C CYS A 443 5.12 -15.04 16.90
N ASP A 444 4.88 -15.94 15.95
CA ASP A 444 4.56 -17.35 16.19
C ASP A 444 5.86 -18.16 16.16
N VAL A 445 6.26 -18.70 17.32
CA VAL A 445 7.47 -19.50 17.47
C VAL A 445 7.12 -20.98 17.49
N ALA A 446 7.56 -21.69 16.45
CA ALA A 446 7.32 -23.11 16.30
C ALA A 446 8.17 -23.96 17.27
N PRO A 447 7.82 -25.25 17.50
CA PRO A 447 8.58 -26.15 18.37
C PRO A 447 10.04 -26.35 17.95
N ASP A 448 10.37 -26.14 16.68
CA ASP A 448 11.75 -26.18 16.16
C ASP A 448 12.54 -24.88 16.41
N GLY A 449 11.88 -23.86 16.97
CA GLY A 449 12.44 -22.54 17.28
C GLY A 449 12.41 -21.54 16.14
N SER A 450 11.88 -21.88 14.96
CA SER A 450 11.65 -20.90 13.89
C SER A 450 10.65 -19.82 14.35
N SER A 451 10.92 -18.56 14.03
CA SER A 451 10.14 -17.41 14.50
C SER A 451 9.48 -16.71 13.30
N LEU A 452 8.17 -16.92 13.16
CA LEU A 452 7.36 -16.33 12.09
C LEU A 452 6.77 -15.00 12.57
N LEU A 453 7.02 -13.92 11.82
CA LEU A 453 6.38 -12.64 12.10
C LEU A 453 4.87 -12.71 11.79
N VAL A 454 4.05 -12.42 12.81
CA VAL A 454 2.58 -12.40 12.70
C VAL A 454 2.08 -10.98 12.43
N THR A 455 2.49 -10.03 13.26
CA THR A 455 2.19 -8.61 13.09
C THR A 455 3.22 -7.77 13.85
N ARG A 456 3.19 -6.45 13.66
CA ARG A 456 4.10 -5.50 14.30
C ARG A 456 3.44 -4.14 14.47
N GLY A 457 4.04 -3.31 15.31
CA GLY A 457 3.66 -1.91 15.52
C GLY A 457 4.90 -1.06 15.77
N VAL A 458 4.85 0.19 15.35
CA VAL A 458 5.90 1.18 15.58
C VAL A 458 5.28 2.42 16.21
N LEU A 459 5.94 2.98 17.20
CA LEU A 459 5.54 4.25 17.80
C LEU A 459 6.75 5.11 18.12
N ASN A 460 6.79 6.30 17.55
CA ASN A 460 7.57 7.41 18.05
C ASN A 460 6.94 7.88 19.37
N LEU A 461 7.68 7.75 20.46
CA LEU A 461 7.16 8.03 21.80
C LEU A 461 6.80 9.51 22.02
N SER A 462 7.34 10.42 21.20
CA SER A 462 6.92 11.84 21.22
C SER A 462 5.50 12.03 20.69
N HIS A 463 4.98 11.04 19.95
CA HIS A 463 3.64 11.04 19.34
C HIS A 463 2.65 10.17 20.12
N ALA A 464 2.99 9.73 21.34
CA ALA A 464 2.15 8.82 22.13
C ALA A 464 0.75 9.38 22.47
N ASP A 465 0.63 10.71 22.57
CA ASP A 465 -0.65 11.40 22.81
C ASP A 465 -1.33 11.88 21.50
N GLY A 466 -0.78 11.54 20.33
CA GLY A 466 -1.29 11.91 19.01
C GLY A 466 -0.23 12.52 18.07
N HIS A 467 -0.50 12.45 16.77
CA HIS A 467 0.41 12.87 15.70
C HIS A 467 0.35 14.36 15.31
N GLU A 468 -0.69 15.07 15.73
CA GLU A 468 -0.89 16.48 15.41
C GLU A 468 -0.04 17.40 16.31
N HIS A 469 0.09 17.03 17.59
CA HIS A 469 0.80 17.84 18.58
C HIS A 469 1.83 17.02 19.37
N PRO A 470 2.82 16.40 18.70
CA PRO A 470 3.86 15.65 19.38
C PRO A 470 4.64 16.51 20.38
N ARG A 471 5.14 15.86 21.43
CA ARG A 471 5.87 16.49 22.54
C ARG A 471 7.08 15.64 22.90
N ALA A 472 8.23 16.29 23.01
CA ALA A 472 9.45 15.62 23.39
C ALA A 472 9.34 14.98 24.79
N LEU A 473 9.95 13.81 24.95
CA LEU A 473 10.03 13.14 26.23
C LEU A 473 10.94 13.90 27.20
N LYS A 474 10.68 13.74 28.50
CA LYS A 474 11.62 14.11 29.56
C LYS A 474 12.49 12.88 29.87
N PRO A 475 13.81 12.93 29.66
CA PRO A 475 14.68 11.80 29.93
C PRO A 475 14.50 11.23 31.34
N GLY A 476 14.41 9.90 31.45
CA GLY A 476 14.21 9.16 32.70
C GLY A 476 12.80 9.22 33.28
N ARG A 477 11.88 10.04 32.75
CA ARG A 477 10.48 10.02 33.14
C ARG A 477 9.80 8.76 32.56
N ARG A 478 8.97 8.13 33.38
CA ARG A 478 8.11 7.01 32.98
C ARG A 478 6.85 7.52 32.26
N TYR A 479 6.53 6.86 31.15
CA TYR A 479 5.38 7.08 30.30
C TYR A 479 4.63 5.76 30.14
N GLU A 480 3.30 5.82 30.10
CA GLU A 480 2.46 4.69 29.69
C GLU A 480 2.02 4.97 28.26
N VAL A 481 2.26 4.03 27.35
CA VAL A 481 1.94 4.15 25.94
C VAL A 481 1.29 2.87 25.45
N THR A 482 0.34 2.99 24.53
CA THR A 482 -0.24 1.84 23.82
C THR A 482 0.27 1.84 22.39
N VAL A 483 0.85 0.72 21.98
CA VAL A 483 1.28 0.48 20.60
C VAL A 483 0.27 -0.48 19.98
N SER A 484 -0.50 0.00 19.01
CA SER A 484 -1.32 -0.86 18.17
C SER A 484 -0.44 -1.52 17.11
N MET A 485 -0.69 -2.80 16.86
CA MET A 485 -0.06 -3.56 15.78
C MET A 485 -1.05 -3.73 14.64
N ASN A 486 -0.52 -3.93 13.42
CA ASN A 486 -1.36 -4.12 12.23
C ASN A 486 -2.39 -5.23 12.43
N ALA A 487 -3.56 -5.04 11.84
CA ALA A 487 -4.65 -6.01 11.86
C ALA A 487 -4.22 -7.30 11.17
N ILE A 488 -4.65 -8.44 11.72
CA ILE A 488 -4.31 -9.75 11.17
C ILE A 488 -5.44 -10.74 11.38
N ALA A 489 -5.52 -11.76 10.53
CA ALA A 489 -6.19 -13.03 10.81
C ALA A 489 -5.17 -14.17 10.75
N GLN A 490 -4.68 -14.61 11.91
CA GLN A 490 -3.65 -15.64 12.02
C GLN A 490 -4.01 -16.67 13.10
N ALA A 491 -3.91 -17.94 12.74
CA ALA A 491 -3.98 -19.03 13.69
C ALA A 491 -2.60 -19.39 14.24
N VAL A 492 -2.56 -19.70 15.54
CA VAL A 492 -1.39 -20.22 16.23
C VAL A 492 -1.77 -21.55 16.87
N PRO A 493 -1.12 -22.67 16.50
CA PRO A 493 -1.53 -24.00 16.90
C PRO A 493 -1.05 -24.34 18.32
N ALA A 494 -1.63 -25.40 18.90
CA ALA A 494 -1.10 -25.99 20.13
C ALA A 494 0.37 -26.42 19.97
N GLY A 495 1.16 -26.25 21.03
CA GLY A 495 2.60 -26.55 21.05
C GLY A 495 3.51 -25.42 20.55
N HIS A 496 2.97 -24.45 19.81
CA HIS A 496 3.69 -23.22 19.46
C HIS A 496 3.71 -22.24 20.63
N ARG A 497 4.51 -21.18 20.53
CA ARG A 497 4.53 -20.06 21.50
C ARG A 497 4.20 -18.76 20.80
N LEU A 498 3.50 -17.88 21.49
CA LEU A 498 3.48 -16.48 21.14
C LEU A 498 4.71 -15.80 21.73
N ARG A 499 5.39 -15.00 20.92
CA ARG A 499 6.49 -14.13 21.34
C ARG A 499 6.12 -12.68 21.10
N LEU A 500 6.22 -11.85 22.13
CA LEU A 500 6.30 -10.41 22.00
C LEU A 500 7.77 -10.00 22.06
N ALA A 501 8.28 -9.39 20.99
CA ALA A 501 9.62 -8.83 20.95
C ALA A 501 9.55 -7.29 20.92
N VAL A 502 10.28 -6.63 21.83
CA VAL A 502 10.33 -5.17 21.95
C VAL A 502 11.73 -4.66 21.61
N SER A 503 11.81 -3.66 20.74
CA SER A 503 13.06 -3.10 20.20
C SER A 503 12.99 -1.57 20.11
N SER A 504 14.13 -0.92 19.89
CA SER A 504 14.25 0.54 19.77
C SER A 504 14.44 1.05 18.33
N SER A 505 14.53 0.15 17.34
CA SER A 505 14.73 0.50 15.93
C SER A 505 14.07 -0.51 14.99
N TYR A 506 13.81 -0.08 13.75
CA TYR A 506 13.29 -0.93 12.68
C TYR A 506 13.80 -0.50 11.31
N TRP A 507 15.12 -0.44 11.13
CA TRP A 507 15.74 -0.07 9.87
C TRP A 507 15.69 -1.23 8.86
N PRO A 508 15.32 -1.00 7.58
CA PRO A 508 15.15 0.29 6.92
C PRO A 508 13.70 0.78 6.86
N TRP A 509 12.75 0.16 7.58
CA TRP A 509 11.36 0.62 7.55
C TRP A 509 11.26 2.05 8.03
N VAL A 510 11.76 2.34 9.23
CA VAL A 510 11.64 3.65 9.87
C VAL A 510 12.98 4.34 10.05
N TRP A 511 12.99 5.66 9.83
CA TRP A 511 14.18 6.48 10.00
C TRP A 511 14.57 6.58 11.49
N PRO A 512 15.87 6.47 11.85
CA PRO A 512 16.28 6.53 13.25
C PRO A 512 16.24 7.97 13.81
N PRO A 513 15.98 8.13 15.13
CA PRO A 513 16.18 9.40 15.83
C PRO A 513 17.63 9.91 15.71
N PRO A 514 17.89 11.23 15.90
CA PRO A 514 19.21 11.83 15.65
C PRO A 514 20.32 11.39 16.62
N GLU A 515 19.96 10.74 17.73
CA GLU A 515 20.90 10.25 18.73
C GLU A 515 20.57 8.81 19.13
N GLN A 516 21.61 8.07 19.55
CA GLN A 516 21.37 6.81 20.24
C GLN A 516 20.69 7.04 21.59
N PHE A 517 19.73 6.17 21.89
CA PHE A 517 18.98 6.20 23.15
C PHE A 517 18.83 4.78 23.70
N ALA A 518 18.57 4.70 25.00
CA ALA A 518 18.21 3.46 25.69
C ALA A 518 16.78 3.58 26.18
N LEU A 519 16.03 2.46 26.15
CA LEU A 519 14.70 2.39 26.74
C LEU A 519 14.73 1.50 27.97
N SER A 520 14.18 2.01 29.06
CA SER A 520 13.85 1.20 30.23
C SER A 520 12.39 0.79 30.17
N LEU A 521 12.12 -0.52 30.12
CA LEU A 521 10.78 -1.11 30.19
C LEU A 521 10.47 -1.54 31.63
N PHE A 522 9.32 -1.10 32.14
CA PHE A 522 8.82 -1.46 33.47
C PHE A 522 7.67 -2.47 33.33
N THR A 523 7.96 -3.73 33.65
CA THR A 523 6.99 -4.84 33.68
C THR A 523 5.99 -4.72 34.84
N GLY A 524 4.97 -5.57 34.87
CA GLY A 524 3.89 -5.50 35.87
C GLY A 524 2.99 -4.28 35.70
N GLY A 525 2.09 -4.08 36.67
CA GLY A 525 1.12 -2.97 36.62
C GLY A 525 0.20 -3.06 35.40
N SER A 526 0.23 -2.02 34.57
CA SER A 526 -0.55 -1.89 33.32
C SER A 526 0.16 -2.45 32.08
N THR A 527 1.43 -2.86 32.19
CA THR A 527 2.21 -3.36 31.05
C THR A 527 1.72 -4.74 30.63
N ARG A 528 1.06 -4.83 29.47
CA ARG A 528 0.42 -6.07 28.98
C ARG A 528 0.25 -6.09 27.47
N LEU A 529 0.14 -7.30 26.92
CA LEU A 529 -0.26 -7.61 25.56
C LEU A 529 -1.73 -8.02 25.54
N ASP A 530 -2.54 -7.37 24.70
CA ASP A 530 -3.97 -7.63 24.53
C ASP A 530 -4.25 -8.13 23.11
N LEU A 531 -4.63 -9.41 22.97
CA LEU A 531 -4.89 -10.05 21.68
C LEU A 531 -6.39 -10.13 21.40
N PRO A 532 -6.88 -9.64 20.25
CA PRO A 532 -8.26 -9.88 19.84
C PRO A 532 -8.38 -11.32 19.34
N VAL A 533 -9.05 -12.16 20.12
CA VAL A 533 -9.21 -13.58 19.79
C VAL A 533 -10.56 -13.83 19.11
N ARG A 534 -10.56 -14.79 18.20
CA ARG A 534 -11.73 -15.19 17.43
C ARG A 534 -12.15 -16.60 17.82
N THR A 535 -13.41 -16.73 18.22
CA THR A 535 -14.03 -18.06 18.35
C THR A 535 -14.52 -18.51 16.97
N PRO A 536 -14.23 -19.75 16.53
CA PRO A 536 -14.80 -20.27 15.28
C PRO A 536 -16.33 -20.21 15.27
N ARG A 537 -16.92 -19.89 14.12
CA ARG A 537 -18.36 -19.67 14.00
C ARG A 537 -18.99 -20.56 12.92
N PRO A 538 -20.27 -20.97 13.05
CA PRO A 538 -20.95 -21.78 12.04
C PRO A 538 -20.99 -21.16 10.64
N GLU A 539 -21.04 -19.83 10.56
CA GLU A 539 -21.07 -19.03 9.32
C GLU A 539 -19.84 -19.29 8.44
N ASP A 540 -18.70 -19.68 9.02
CA ASP A 540 -17.49 -20.06 8.27
C ASP A 540 -17.78 -21.22 7.29
N GLY A 541 -18.59 -22.19 7.74
CA GLY A 541 -18.98 -23.36 6.93
C GLY A 541 -20.07 -23.07 5.90
N GLN A 542 -20.67 -21.87 5.94
CA GLN A 542 -21.74 -21.44 5.03
C GLN A 542 -21.23 -20.56 3.89
N LEU A 543 -19.96 -20.14 3.94
CA LEU A 543 -19.36 -19.33 2.89
C LEU A 543 -19.32 -20.07 1.56
N ALA A 544 -19.92 -19.47 0.53
CA ALA A 544 -19.80 -19.95 -0.84
C ALA A 544 -18.33 -19.95 -1.28
N ALA A 545 -17.89 -20.99 -1.98
CA ALA A 545 -16.56 -20.99 -2.58
C ALA A 545 -16.49 -19.91 -3.67
N PHE A 546 -15.37 -19.19 -3.74
CA PHE A 546 -15.11 -18.32 -4.86
C PHE A 546 -14.90 -19.14 -6.13
N GLY A 547 -15.30 -18.60 -7.28
CA GLY A 547 -14.94 -19.16 -8.58
C GLY A 547 -13.42 -19.13 -8.81
N GLU A 548 -12.96 -19.89 -9.82
CA GLU A 548 -11.58 -19.74 -10.30
C GLU A 548 -11.37 -18.32 -10.85
N PRO A 549 -10.16 -17.74 -10.68
CA PRO A 549 -9.86 -16.42 -11.21
C PRO A 549 -10.03 -16.40 -12.74
N GLU A 550 -10.86 -15.49 -13.24
CA GLU A 550 -11.14 -15.31 -14.66
C GLU A 550 -10.82 -13.86 -15.08
N THR A 551 -10.25 -13.68 -16.27
CA THR A 551 -9.98 -12.36 -16.86
C THR A 551 -10.27 -12.37 -18.36
N ALA A 552 -10.34 -11.19 -18.97
CA ALA A 552 -10.21 -11.09 -20.43
C ALA A 552 -8.76 -11.40 -20.86
N ALA A 553 -8.53 -11.48 -22.18
CA ALA A 553 -7.21 -11.73 -22.73
C ALA A 553 -6.25 -10.57 -22.42
N PRO A 554 -5.02 -10.84 -21.95
CA PRO A 554 -4.03 -9.79 -21.75
C PRO A 554 -3.60 -9.18 -23.09
N ALA A 555 -3.22 -7.91 -23.05
CA ALA A 555 -2.62 -7.20 -24.17
C ALA A 555 -1.37 -7.95 -24.64
N PRO A 556 -1.15 -8.07 -25.95
CA PRO A 556 0.02 -8.76 -26.46
C PRO A 556 1.27 -7.90 -26.20
N VAL A 557 2.09 -8.37 -25.27
CA VAL A 557 3.37 -7.76 -24.89
C VAL A 557 4.49 -8.77 -25.04
N VAL A 558 5.64 -8.31 -25.54
CA VAL A 558 6.90 -9.06 -25.46
C VAL A 558 7.66 -8.52 -24.26
N SER A 559 8.11 -9.39 -23.36
CA SER A 559 8.88 -9.00 -22.18
C SER A 559 10.23 -9.70 -22.14
N ASN A 560 11.30 -8.93 -22.00
CA ASN A 560 12.69 -9.41 -22.04
C ASN A 560 13.61 -8.73 -21.00
N PRO A 561 13.25 -8.69 -19.69
CA PRO A 561 14.11 -8.09 -18.68
C PRO A 561 15.47 -8.82 -18.61
N GLN A 562 16.57 -8.06 -18.48
CA GLN A 562 17.92 -8.63 -18.40
C GLN A 562 18.22 -9.22 -17.01
N ASP A 563 17.67 -8.62 -15.95
CA ASP A 563 17.65 -9.17 -14.59
C ASP A 563 16.19 -9.36 -14.09
N PRO A 564 15.47 -10.40 -14.58
CA PRO A 564 14.04 -10.59 -14.29
C PRO A 564 13.73 -10.82 -12.81
N ALA A 565 14.70 -11.33 -12.04
CA ALA A 565 14.47 -11.66 -10.66
C ALA A 565 14.32 -10.40 -9.81
N GLY A 566 15.03 -9.32 -10.19
CA GLY A 566 15.39 -8.30 -9.22
C GLY A 566 15.96 -8.96 -7.96
N GLY A 567 16.17 -8.18 -6.90
CA GLY A 567 16.60 -8.81 -5.66
C GLY A 567 16.75 -7.84 -4.52
N ARG A 568 16.53 -8.36 -3.32
CA ARG A 568 16.86 -7.70 -2.06
C ARG A 568 18.13 -8.36 -1.54
N VAL A 569 19.24 -7.62 -1.53
CA VAL A 569 20.55 -8.10 -1.08
C VAL A 569 20.95 -7.33 0.16
N ILE A 570 21.42 -8.04 1.19
CA ILE A 570 21.96 -7.44 2.41
C ILE A 570 23.48 -7.60 2.38
N VAL A 571 24.20 -6.48 2.40
CA VAL A 571 25.66 -6.43 2.47
C VAL A 571 26.05 -5.95 3.87
N ARG A 572 26.99 -6.64 4.51
CA ARG A 572 27.53 -6.23 5.82
C ARG A 572 29.04 -6.05 5.71
N ASP A 573 29.51 -4.81 5.89
CA ASP A 573 30.92 -4.52 6.03
C ASP A 573 31.32 -4.72 7.50
N LEU A 574 32.12 -5.75 7.76
CA LEU A 574 32.54 -6.11 9.11
C LEU A 574 33.66 -5.19 9.65
N ALA A 575 34.37 -4.48 8.77
CA ALA A 575 35.43 -3.56 9.19
C ALA A 575 34.85 -2.22 9.66
N THR A 576 33.78 -1.74 9.03
CA THR A 576 33.13 -0.48 9.38
C THR A 576 31.89 -0.64 10.27
N GLY A 577 31.26 -1.82 10.27
CA GLY A 577 29.96 -2.04 10.93
C GLY A 577 28.76 -1.52 10.11
N THR A 578 28.98 -1.18 8.84
CA THR A 578 27.93 -0.68 7.93
C THR A 578 27.13 -1.83 7.34
N VAL A 579 25.81 -1.66 7.26
CA VAL A 579 24.89 -2.56 6.56
C VAL A 579 24.20 -1.79 5.44
N GLU A 580 24.17 -2.42 4.27
CA GLU A 580 23.43 -1.92 3.10
C GLU A 580 22.38 -2.93 2.67
N ILE A 581 21.19 -2.44 2.30
CA ILE A 581 20.16 -3.20 1.63
C ILE A 581 20.04 -2.64 0.21
N LEU A 582 20.28 -3.50 -0.78
CA LEU A 582 20.14 -3.17 -2.19
C LEU A 582 18.85 -3.79 -2.71
N ARG A 583 17.98 -3.00 -3.33
CA ARG A 583 16.80 -3.49 -4.05
C ARG A 583 16.92 -3.17 -5.52
N ARG A 584 16.90 -4.20 -6.37
CA ARG A 584 16.91 -4.06 -7.83
C ARG A 584 15.59 -4.51 -8.43
N SER A 585 15.15 -3.79 -9.45
CA SER A 585 14.04 -4.21 -10.30
C SER A 585 14.26 -3.73 -11.73
N GLU A 586 13.91 -4.57 -12.70
CA GLU A 586 13.95 -4.24 -14.12
C GLU A 586 12.64 -4.67 -14.78
N ASP A 587 12.11 -3.80 -15.63
CA ASP A 587 11.03 -4.13 -16.55
C ASP A 587 11.50 -3.81 -17.96
N ASP A 588 11.25 -4.71 -18.91
CA ASP A 588 11.47 -4.48 -20.33
C ASP A 588 10.27 -5.07 -21.07
N THR A 589 9.46 -4.21 -21.66
CA THR A 589 8.18 -4.57 -22.28
C THR A 589 7.96 -3.80 -23.56
N THR A 590 7.54 -4.50 -24.62
CA THR A 590 7.08 -3.88 -25.87
C THR A 590 5.64 -4.29 -26.14
N VAL A 591 4.76 -3.30 -26.28
CA VAL A 591 3.36 -3.50 -26.67
C VAL A 591 3.32 -3.76 -28.17
N THR A 592 3.00 -4.98 -28.60
CA THR A 592 3.19 -5.37 -30.00
C THR A 592 2.18 -4.73 -30.96
N THR A 593 1.02 -4.32 -30.45
CA THR A 593 -0.02 -3.63 -31.25
C THR A 593 0.35 -2.20 -31.58
N THR A 594 1.08 -1.50 -30.70
CA THR A 594 1.47 -0.11 -30.90
C THR A 594 2.94 0.06 -31.26
N GLY A 595 3.77 -0.97 -31.05
CA GLY A 595 5.23 -0.90 -31.20
C GLY A 595 5.93 -0.10 -30.10
N LEU A 596 5.22 0.37 -29.08
CA LEU A 596 5.80 1.14 -27.98
C LEU A 596 6.62 0.21 -27.06
N ALA A 597 7.93 0.43 -27.03
CA ALA A 597 8.86 -0.23 -26.14
C ALA A 597 9.13 0.64 -24.92
N LYS A 598 9.11 0.01 -23.74
CA LYS A 598 9.41 0.61 -22.45
C LYS A 598 10.40 -0.27 -21.71
N ARG A 599 11.45 0.35 -21.19
CA ARG A 599 12.36 -0.27 -20.24
C ARG A 599 12.49 0.59 -18.99
N ARG A 600 12.52 -0.03 -17.82
CA ARG A 600 12.82 0.60 -16.54
C ARG A 600 13.87 -0.22 -15.83
N SER A 601 14.92 0.42 -15.35
CA SER A 601 15.87 -0.17 -14.40
C SER A 601 15.93 0.67 -13.15
N ARG A 602 15.91 0.02 -11.98
CA ARG A 602 15.91 0.70 -10.68
C ARG A 602 16.87 0.04 -9.70
N LEU A 603 17.55 0.89 -8.93
CA LEU A 603 18.32 0.51 -7.75
C LEU A 603 17.92 1.40 -6.57
N GLU A 604 17.45 0.79 -5.49
CA GLU A 604 17.30 1.44 -4.20
C GLU A 604 18.38 0.94 -3.24
N THR A 605 18.97 1.83 -2.47
CA THR A 605 19.99 1.51 -1.46
C THR A 605 19.59 2.12 -0.13
N TYR A 606 19.60 1.30 0.92
CA TYR A 606 19.36 1.70 2.30
C TYR A 606 20.62 1.37 3.11
N ALA A 607 21.32 2.36 3.64
CA ALA A 607 22.57 2.18 4.38
C ALA A 607 22.48 2.73 5.80
N ILE A 608 23.07 2.02 6.76
CA ILE A 608 23.25 2.49 8.14
C ILE A 608 24.47 1.81 8.78
N THR A 609 25.13 2.49 9.70
CA THR A 609 26.25 1.97 10.50
C THR A 609 25.82 1.76 11.94
N GLU A 610 26.09 0.58 12.48
CA GLU A 610 25.79 0.29 13.88
C GLU A 610 26.59 1.23 14.79
N GLY A 611 25.94 1.86 15.77
CA GLY A 611 26.59 2.88 16.59
C GLY A 611 26.25 4.31 16.17
N ASP A 612 25.81 4.53 14.94
CA ASP A 612 25.69 5.85 14.33
C ASP A 612 24.35 6.01 13.59
N PRO A 613 23.29 6.49 14.26
CA PRO A 613 22.00 6.71 13.60
C PRO A 613 22.04 7.80 12.52
N LEU A 614 23.01 8.72 12.55
CA LEU A 614 23.14 9.79 11.55
C LEU A 614 23.78 9.30 10.24
N SER A 615 24.36 8.11 10.24
CA SER A 615 24.83 7.45 9.01
C SER A 615 23.70 6.91 8.12
N ALA A 616 22.44 6.97 8.59
CA ALA A 616 21.28 6.55 7.82
C ALA A 616 21.20 7.30 6.48
N ARG A 617 21.13 6.53 5.39
CA ARG A 617 21.06 7.05 4.02
C ARG A 617 20.12 6.18 3.19
N VAL A 618 19.25 6.84 2.44
CA VAL A 618 18.40 6.19 1.42
C VAL A 618 18.71 6.82 0.07
N SER A 619 18.87 6.02 -0.98
CA SER A 619 18.98 6.52 -2.35
C SER A 619 18.16 5.67 -3.31
N SER A 620 17.63 6.30 -4.35
CA SER A 620 16.89 5.65 -5.44
C SER A 620 17.42 6.18 -6.77
N GLU A 621 17.89 5.27 -7.61
CA GLU A 621 18.32 5.53 -8.99
C GLU A 621 17.32 4.83 -9.92
N THR A 622 16.78 5.54 -10.90
CA THR A 622 15.85 4.95 -11.87
C THR A 622 16.12 5.51 -13.26
N THR A 623 16.23 4.60 -14.22
CA THR A 623 16.34 4.93 -15.64
C THR A 623 15.12 4.39 -16.36
N TYR A 624 14.44 5.26 -17.11
CA TYR A 624 13.38 4.89 -18.03
C TYR A 624 13.85 5.07 -19.46
N HIS A 625 13.43 4.15 -20.33
CA HIS A 625 13.53 4.28 -21.77
C HIS A 625 12.15 4.11 -22.38
N LEU A 626 11.77 5.01 -23.30
CA LEU A 626 10.63 4.84 -24.19
C LEU A 626 11.13 4.90 -25.63
N ALA A 627 10.63 4.01 -26.50
CA ALA A 627 10.99 4.02 -27.91
C ALA A 627 9.87 3.53 -28.82
N ARG A 628 9.75 4.16 -29.99
CA ARG A 628 8.96 3.68 -31.14
C ARG A 628 9.41 4.38 -32.42
N ASP A 629 9.64 3.64 -33.51
CA ASP A 629 9.88 4.19 -34.87
C ASP A 629 10.88 5.36 -34.96
N GLY A 630 11.98 5.28 -34.21
CA GLY A 630 13.02 6.31 -34.17
C GLY A 630 12.82 7.41 -33.11
N TRP A 631 11.62 7.55 -32.54
CA TRP A 631 11.39 8.31 -31.31
C TRP A 631 12.01 7.55 -30.14
N ARG A 632 12.88 8.21 -29.37
CA ARG A 632 13.57 7.62 -28.22
C ARG A 632 13.72 8.65 -27.12
N ILE A 633 13.32 8.24 -25.92
CA ILE A 633 13.39 9.05 -24.72
C ILE A 633 14.12 8.26 -23.66
N ARG A 634 15.04 8.91 -22.95
CA ARG A 634 15.66 8.37 -21.74
C ARG A 634 15.50 9.38 -20.61
N ILE A 635 14.96 8.93 -19.49
CA ILE A 635 14.88 9.70 -18.24
C ILE A 635 15.77 9.03 -17.21
N GLU A 636 16.62 9.80 -16.55
CA GLU A 636 17.41 9.36 -15.41
C GLU A 636 17.02 10.20 -14.20
N ALA A 637 16.43 9.55 -13.21
CA ALA A 637 16.06 10.16 -11.94
C ALA A 637 16.95 9.57 -10.83
N HIS A 638 17.51 10.43 -10.00
CA HIS A 638 18.31 10.05 -8.85
C HIS A 638 17.90 10.90 -7.65
N SER A 639 17.58 10.24 -6.54
CA SER A 639 17.32 10.92 -5.28
C SER A 639 18.15 10.33 -4.16
N VAL A 640 18.62 11.18 -3.26
CA VAL A 640 19.35 10.80 -2.04
C VAL A 640 18.74 11.54 -0.86
N MET A 641 18.49 10.82 0.23
CA MET A 641 18.06 11.39 1.51
C MET A 641 19.04 11.00 2.60
N THR A 642 19.42 11.97 3.41
CA THR A 642 20.25 11.84 4.62
C THR A 642 19.69 12.74 5.72
N ALA A 643 20.27 12.68 6.91
CA ALA A 643 19.94 13.60 7.99
C ALA A 643 21.17 13.95 8.82
N ASP A 644 21.16 15.12 9.44
CA ASP A 644 22.05 15.50 10.53
C ASP A 644 21.23 15.63 11.85
N PRO A 645 21.81 16.08 12.97
CA PRO A 645 21.06 16.21 14.22
C PRO A 645 19.84 17.15 14.13
N GLU A 646 19.87 18.12 13.21
CA GLU A 646 18.89 19.21 13.14
C GLU A 646 18.00 19.14 11.91
N ASN A 647 18.46 18.54 10.80
CA ASN A 647 17.77 18.60 9.51
C ASN A 647 17.75 17.26 8.76
N PHE A 648 16.70 17.06 7.97
CA PHE A 648 16.74 16.16 6.81
C PHE A 648 17.28 16.89 5.60
N ARG A 649 18.03 16.16 4.76
CA ARG A 649 18.57 16.66 3.49
C ARG A 649 18.18 15.74 2.37
N VAL A 650 17.69 16.32 1.27
CA VAL A 650 17.34 15.59 0.06
C VAL A 650 17.95 16.26 -1.14
N THR A 651 18.60 15.48 -2.00
CA THR A 651 19.02 15.92 -3.33
C THR A 651 18.23 15.11 -4.36
N ASN A 652 17.57 15.80 -5.28
CA ASN A 652 16.82 15.22 -6.40
C ASN A 652 17.44 15.68 -7.73
N THR A 653 17.78 14.74 -8.60
CA THR A 653 18.33 15.00 -9.92
C THR A 653 17.47 14.33 -10.99
N VAL A 654 17.16 15.06 -12.06
CA VAL A 654 16.51 14.53 -13.27
C VAL A 654 17.32 14.94 -14.49
N ASN A 655 17.69 13.98 -15.33
CA ASN A 655 18.21 14.21 -16.67
C ASN A 655 17.25 13.62 -17.69
N ALA A 656 16.91 14.41 -18.71
CA ALA A 656 16.05 13.96 -19.80
C ALA A 656 16.79 14.05 -21.14
N PHE A 657 16.70 12.98 -21.92
CA PHE A 657 17.35 12.84 -23.21
C PHE A 657 16.32 12.51 -24.28
N GLU A 658 16.47 13.17 -25.43
CA GLU A 658 15.82 12.80 -26.67
C GLU A 658 16.89 12.21 -27.59
N SER A 659 16.75 10.92 -27.89
CA SER A 659 17.85 10.10 -28.43
C SER A 659 19.10 10.27 -27.56
N ASP A 660 20.22 10.74 -28.12
CA ASP A 660 21.49 10.92 -27.39
C ASP A 660 21.70 12.35 -26.89
N ARG A 661 20.77 13.28 -27.20
CA ARG A 661 20.88 14.68 -26.81
C ARG A 661 20.17 14.91 -25.48
N ARG A 662 20.91 15.42 -24.48
CA ARG A 662 20.31 15.94 -23.24
C ARG A 662 19.50 17.20 -23.56
N VAL A 663 18.21 17.19 -23.21
CA VAL A 663 17.29 18.32 -23.45
C VAL A 663 16.89 19.01 -22.14
N PHE A 664 17.04 18.34 -21.01
CA PHE A 664 16.74 18.89 -19.69
C PHE A 664 17.67 18.29 -18.62
N GLU A 665 18.02 19.11 -17.64
CA GLU A 665 18.76 18.73 -16.45
C GLU A 665 18.26 19.60 -15.30
N SER A 666 17.95 18.96 -14.17
CA SER A 666 17.64 19.65 -12.93
C SER A 666 18.31 18.91 -11.78
N THR A 667 18.90 19.66 -10.86
CA THR A 667 19.29 19.18 -9.53
C THR A 667 18.74 20.16 -8.51
N ARG A 668 18.00 19.63 -7.54
CA ARG A 668 17.39 20.39 -6.44
C ARG A 668 17.89 19.83 -5.12
N ASP A 669 18.46 20.71 -4.31
CA ASP A 669 18.81 20.43 -2.93
C ASP A 669 17.73 21.02 -2.02
N PHE A 670 17.24 20.21 -1.11
CA PHE A 670 16.19 20.54 -0.15
C PHE A 670 16.67 20.19 1.26
N GLU A 671 16.44 21.11 2.20
CA GLU A 671 16.75 20.91 3.61
C GLU A 671 15.53 21.34 4.43
N VAL A 672 15.17 20.53 5.43
CA VAL A 672 14.08 20.84 6.36
C VAL A 672 14.46 20.44 7.77
N PRO A 673 14.17 21.29 8.79
CA PRO A 673 14.41 20.94 10.18
C PRO A 673 13.65 19.68 10.60
N ARG A 674 14.25 18.89 11.49
CA ARG A 674 13.58 17.76 12.14
C ARG A 674 12.58 18.28 13.17
N ASP A 675 11.40 17.69 13.16
CA ASP A 675 10.28 18.05 14.02
C ASP A 675 9.70 16.81 14.70
N HIS A 676 10.24 16.50 15.87
CA HIS A 676 9.92 15.30 16.66
C HIS A 676 10.10 13.97 15.93
N CYS A 677 10.96 13.87 14.91
CA CYS A 677 11.30 12.60 14.25
C CYS A 677 12.78 12.43 13.96
#